data_AF-A0A927P7R3-F1
#
_entry.id   AF-A0A927P7R3-F1
#
_cell.length_a   1.000
_cell.length_b   1.000
_cell.length_c   1.000
_cell.angle_alpha   90.00
_cell.angle_beta   90.00
_cell.angle_gamma   90.00
#
_symmetry.space_group_name_H-M   'P 1'
#
loop_
_entity.id
_entity.type
_entity.pdbx_description
1 polymer ?
#
loop_
_entity_poly.entity_id
_entity_poly.type
_entity_poly.pdbx_seq_one_letter_code
_entity_poly.pdbx_strand_id
1 'polypeptide(L)'
;MTGQRKHHVNPYTFDENTRSIYSRDSSLLFGRDFPLFQGGEESIIESIRRDLISRVTDRIRPFSGFDIEGSVDIPEDWGNDDFEKSLEGLNDYQRRQAISNARRNAIIERTRNAPLSNEYYHEGRPAPSITDPGKKRVVAYTRVSTRTQISSAENQEKFYQQKVNSTDNWELVRVYSDKGISGVDIKKRKAFQEMLRDAAKGDFDYILCMSVSRFSRNISQCLEAVNRLRNANSKKPVGVFFETENIFTLSRDSMQAFGVHALLAHWESENKSKRMILSMDQRIMIGQYQIVDLFGYRHNWKGELVVQTEEATVFRFIVLSLIDGTSATEIAKMLTDLEKKTLTGRTLWTSGTLNGLLGNERRWGDLEARKTICYDYIEKKTMKNNGQRDWAYVPNHHQGIATEDEVRAARMMLSAAGMLENGLPELRVIAEGALKGFVSIRPRWDGIDTQVLYNACLSVYSDEEIEEIERELRIWNGEESENVVDMMLWRFKVAPSMKIMNSGTPSVTIKRRSISFSSSCQKRMDCEWVELLYHPLRHLLVIREGNEKDPNSFHWMKDGKVAGTAEAGAFSNCLYESLHWKTDYEYRFKGISRERDGQKIMIFSVDEPLILETAKTKREKEEAKAGGVSHPAESLYVNYKTDDDEYNDRMDRLRYRNIALNHQQVISPITGQDIQGRSVVLHNPLVGMVGTKQEREDELERLFAAM
;
A
#
# COMPACT_ATOMS: atom_id res chain seq x y z
N MET A 1 -8.07 -0.64 40.62
CA MET A 1 -6.64 -0.71 40.98
C MET A 1 -5.84 -1.03 39.71
N THR A 2 -5.38 0.01 39.01
CA THR A 2 -4.70 -0.11 37.71
C THR A 2 -3.20 0.10 37.90
N GLY A 3 -2.40 -0.96 37.69
CA GLY A 3 -0.95 -0.90 37.69
C GLY A 3 -0.42 -0.29 36.38
N GLN A 4 -0.42 1.04 36.28
CA GLN A 4 0.33 1.77 35.25
C GLN A 4 1.83 1.67 35.54
N ARG A 5 2.58 0.94 34.71
CA ARG A 5 4.04 1.10 34.64
C ARG A 5 4.36 2.43 33.96
N LYS A 6 4.51 3.48 34.76
CA LYS A 6 5.16 4.73 34.36
C LYS A 6 6.64 4.47 34.13
N HIS A 7 7.10 4.46 32.89
CA HIS A 7 8.50 4.70 32.59
C HIS A 7 8.72 6.21 32.44
N HIS A 8 9.13 6.86 33.53
CA HIS A 8 9.79 8.16 33.45
C HIS A 8 11.16 7.94 32.81
N VAL A 9 11.34 8.45 31.58
CA VAL A 9 12.66 8.57 30.97
C VAL A 9 13.26 9.91 31.40
N ASN A 10 14.29 9.81 32.23
CA ASN A 10 15.12 10.90 32.71
C ASN A 10 15.89 11.56 31.54
N PRO A 11 15.96 12.90 31.39
CA PRO A 11 16.57 13.53 30.21
C PRO A 11 18.12 13.49 30.15
N TYR A 12 18.80 12.91 31.14
CA TYR A 12 20.26 12.91 31.19
C TYR A 12 20.82 11.60 31.75
N THR A 13 21.01 10.62 30.88
CA THR A 13 22.06 9.59 31.04
C THR A 13 22.43 9.10 29.64
N PHE A 14 23.54 9.63 29.11
CA PHE A 14 24.19 9.09 27.92
C PHE A 14 24.75 7.71 28.27
N ASP A 15 24.16 6.67 27.72
CA ASP A 15 24.72 5.31 27.77
C ASP A 15 25.85 5.22 26.74
N GLU A 16 27.09 5.06 27.23
CA GLU A 16 28.32 5.02 26.45
C GLU A 16 28.39 3.84 25.46
N ASN A 17 27.46 2.87 25.53
CA ASN A 17 27.47 1.69 24.67
C ASN A 17 26.79 1.85 23.29
N THR A 18 26.05 2.94 23.04
CA THR A 18 25.45 3.19 21.70
C THR A 18 26.36 3.95 20.74
N ARG A 19 27.56 4.37 21.17
CA ARG A 19 28.61 4.90 20.27
C ARG A 19 29.16 3.82 19.32
N SER A 20 29.00 2.53 19.62
CA SER A 20 29.74 1.47 18.93
C SER A 20 29.20 1.07 17.54
N ILE A 21 27.99 1.45 17.15
CA ILE A 21 27.39 1.00 15.87
C ILE A 21 27.49 2.06 14.76
N TYR A 22 27.75 3.33 15.11
CA TYR A 22 27.92 4.41 14.13
C TYR A 22 29.31 5.10 14.16
N SER A 23 30.26 4.64 15.01
CA SER A 23 31.63 5.20 15.05
C SER A 23 32.73 4.29 14.49
N ARG A 24 32.42 3.05 14.06
CA ARG A 24 33.45 2.11 13.57
C ARG A 24 33.71 2.15 12.06
N ASP A 25 32.79 2.67 11.26
CA ASP A 25 33.02 2.81 9.80
C ASP A 25 33.51 4.20 9.36
N SER A 26 33.54 5.18 10.26
CA SER A 26 34.05 6.52 9.96
C SER A 26 35.55 6.70 10.24
N SER A 27 36.20 5.73 10.90
CA SER A 27 37.62 5.80 11.29
C SER A 27 38.57 4.97 10.41
N LEU A 28 38.05 4.14 9.49
CA LEU A 28 38.86 3.41 8.52
C LEU A 28 39.17 4.20 7.23
N LEU A 29 38.57 5.39 7.06
CA LEU A 29 38.79 6.26 5.90
C LEU A 29 39.56 7.55 6.23
N PHE A 30 39.79 7.87 7.51
CA PHE A 30 40.46 9.11 7.92
C PHE A 30 41.39 8.87 9.12
N GLY A 31 42.55 8.27 8.85
CA GLY A 31 43.67 8.14 9.79
C GLY A 31 44.73 9.22 9.54
N ARG A 32 44.67 10.27 10.35
CA ARG A 32 45.69 11.24 10.82
C ARG A 32 46.76 11.82 9.86
N ASP A 33 46.91 13.13 10.03
CA ASP A 33 47.96 14.06 9.60
C ASP A 33 47.93 14.56 8.14
N PHE A 34 47.07 15.56 7.90
CA PHE A 34 47.33 16.57 6.87
C PHE A 34 47.26 17.97 7.48
N PRO A 35 48.34 18.76 7.45
CA PRO A 35 48.35 20.11 7.98
C PRO A 35 47.51 21.04 7.07
N LEU A 36 46.75 21.93 7.71
CA LEU A 36 46.12 23.09 7.07
C LEU A 36 47.18 23.88 6.28
N PHE A 37 47.16 23.84 4.95
CA PHE A 37 47.97 24.72 4.12
C PHE A 37 47.19 25.29 2.94
N GLN A 38 47.28 26.61 2.84
CA GLN A 38 46.83 27.44 1.72
C GLN A 38 47.62 27.08 0.45
N GLY A 39 46.93 26.76 -0.65
CA GLY A 39 47.53 26.71 -2.00
C GLY A 39 47.08 25.55 -2.90
N GLY A 40 46.41 25.90 -4.02
CA GLY A 40 46.42 25.18 -5.31
C GLY A 40 45.70 23.83 -5.44
N GLU A 41 44.49 23.83 -6.02
CA GLU A 41 43.70 22.63 -6.37
C GLU A 41 44.41 21.64 -7.33
N GLU A 42 45.45 22.06 -8.05
CA GLU A 42 46.24 21.18 -8.95
C GLU A 42 47.09 20.14 -8.20
N SER A 43 47.41 20.35 -6.91
CA SER A 43 48.30 19.44 -6.16
C SER A 43 47.62 18.15 -5.68
N ILE A 44 46.30 18.16 -5.48
CA ILE A 44 45.56 17.05 -4.88
C ILE A 44 45.27 15.97 -5.91
N ILE A 45 44.86 16.38 -7.12
CA ILE A 45 44.60 15.46 -8.23
C ILE A 45 45.89 14.71 -8.60
N GLU A 46 47.03 15.39 -8.59
CA GLU A 46 48.30 14.77 -8.98
C GLU A 46 48.93 13.90 -7.88
N SER A 47 48.60 14.16 -6.61
CA SER A 47 48.91 13.24 -5.51
C SER A 47 48.03 11.99 -5.53
N ILE A 48 46.72 12.13 -5.79
CA ILE A 48 45.80 10.99 -5.93
C ILE A 48 46.17 10.17 -7.16
N ARG A 49 46.54 10.81 -8.27
CA ARG A 49 46.99 10.14 -9.50
C ARG A 49 48.26 9.33 -9.26
N ARG A 50 49.26 9.86 -8.53
CA ARG A 50 50.48 9.10 -8.18
C ARG A 50 50.21 7.95 -7.22
N ASP A 51 49.35 8.12 -6.22
CA ASP A 51 49.01 7.07 -5.26
C ASP A 51 48.15 5.97 -5.90
N LEU A 52 47.23 6.33 -6.81
CA LEU A 52 46.48 5.34 -7.60
C LEU A 52 47.38 4.61 -8.58
N ILE A 53 48.29 5.32 -9.27
CA ILE A 53 49.26 4.70 -10.19
C ILE A 53 50.17 3.75 -9.41
N SER A 54 50.70 4.13 -8.25
CA SER A 54 51.52 3.26 -7.38
C SER A 54 50.76 2.03 -6.89
N ARG A 55 49.53 2.18 -6.38
CA ARG A 55 48.72 1.04 -5.91
C ARG A 55 48.26 0.12 -7.04
N VAL A 56 48.11 0.66 -8.25
CA VAL A 56 47.80 -0.12 -9.46
C VAL A 56 49.06 -0.76 -10.05
N THR A 57 50.24 -0.12 -9.99
CA THR A 57 51.51 -0.75 -10.42
C THR A 57 51.98 -1.83 -9.45
N ASP A 58 51.72 -1.69 -8.14
CA ASP A 58 52.04 -2.74 -7.17
C ASP A 58 51.07 -3.93 -7.22
N ARG A 59 49.81 -3.71 -7.64
CA ARG A 59 48.82 -4.80 -7.89
C ARG A 59 48.89 -5.39 -9.29
N ILE A 60 49.49 -4.67 -10.24
CA ILE A 60 49.85 -5.17 -11.57
C ILE A 60 51.37 -5.37 -11.59
N ARG A 61 51.87 -6.18 -10.65
CA ARG A 61 52.91 -7.12 -11.07
C ARG A 61 52.25 -8.03 -12.11
N PRO A 62 52.90 -8.35 -13.23
CA PRO A 62 52.39 -9.40 -14.08
C PRO A 62 52.16 -10.62 -13.19
N PHE A 63 50.97 -11.21 -13.25
CA PHE A 63 50.74 -12.58 -12.84
C PHE A 63 51.60 -13.47 -13.76
N SER A 64 52.92 -13.47 -13.57
CA SER A 64 53.88 -14.42 -14.13
C SER A 64 54.14 -15.50 -13.09
N GLY A 65 53.05 -16.07 -12.58
CA GLY A 65 53.04 -17.01 -11.46
C GLY A 65 51.81 -17.89 -11.51
N PHE A 66 51.54 -18.46 -12.68
CA PHE A 66 50.94 -19.78 -12.76
C PHE A 66 52.09 -20.72 -13.09
N ASP A 67 52.71 -21.28 -12.06
CA ASP A 67 53.49 -22.51 -12.21
C ASP A 67 52.51 -23.59 -12.66
N ILE A 68 52.38 -23.75 -13.97
CA ILE A 68 51.95 -25.01 -14.53
C ILE A 68 53.20 -25.88 -14.44
N GLU A 69 53.30 -26.71 -13.40
CA GLU A 69 54.32 -27.76 -13.33
C GLU A 69 54.31 -28.54 -14.65
N GLY A 70 55.31 -28.26 -15.51
CA GLY A 70 55.47 -28.91 -16.82
C GLY A 70 55.61 -27.99 -18.05
N SER A 71 55.87 -26.68 -17.92
CA SER A 71 56.33 -25.88 -19.07
C SER A 71 57.86 -25.96 -19.22
N VAL A 72 58.32 -26.57 -20.32
CA VAL A 72 59.74 -26.59 -20.70
C VAL A 72 60.08 -25.23 -21.33
N ASP A 73 60.90 -24.42 -20.65
CA ASP A 73 61.53 -23.24 -21.24
C ASP A 73 62.70 -23.66 -22.12
N ILE A 74 62.73 -23.15 -23.36
CA ILE A 74 63.70 -23.54 -24.39
C ILE A 74 64.61 -22.31 -24.64
N PRO A 75 65.92 -22.41 -24.32
CA PRO A 75 66.86 -21.29 -24.48
C PRO A 75 67.09 -20.85 -25.94
N GLU A 76 67.49 -19.58 -26.13
CA GLU A 76 67.64 -18.91 -27.44
C GLU A 76 68.66 -19.55 -28.40
N ASP A 77 69.62 -20.35 -27.92
CA ASP A 77 70.77 -20.83 -28.72
C ASP A 77 70.67 -22.29 -29.20
N TRP A 78 69.49 -22.92 -29.17
CA TRP A 78 69.35 -24.34 -29.51
C TRP A 78 69.19 -24.59 -31.02
N GLY A 79 70.01 -25.48 -31.56
CA GLY A 79 69.84 -26.00 -32.93
C GLY A 79 68.63 -26.93 -33.05
N ASN A 80 68.13 -27.15 -34.28
CA ASN A 80 66.94 -27.99 -34.53
C ASN A 80 67.00 -29.39 -33.88
N ASP A 81 68.20 -29.98 -33.75
CA ASP A 81 68.39 -31.32 -33.16
C ASP A 81 68.25 -31.33 -31.63
N ASP A 82 68.56 -30.24 -30.94
CA ASP A 82 68.43 -30.13 -29.48
C ASP A 82 66.98 -29.87 -29.08
N PHE A 83 66.25 -29.09 -29.89
CA PHE A 83 64.81 -28.86 -29.72
C PHE A 83 64.01 -30.17 -29.82
N GLU A 84 64.26 -31.01 -30.83
CA GLU A 84 63.57 -32.30 -30.98
C GLU A 84 63.82 -33.27 -29.82
N LYS A 85 65.02 -33.25 -29.23
CA LYS A 85 65.34 -34.03 -28.02
C LYS A 85 64.60 -33.54 -26.77
N SER A 86 64.41 -32.23 -26.58
CA SER A 86 63.59 -31.73 -25.45
C SER A 86 62.11 -32.11 -25.54
N LEU A 87 61.66 -32.54 -26.72
CA LEU A 87 60.30 -33.00 -26.93
C LEU A 87 60.14 -34.49 -26.59
N GLU A 88 61.20 -35.24 -26.30
CA GLU A 88 61.12 -36.65 -25.88
C GLU A 88 60.67 -36.78 -24.42
N GLY A 89 59.72 -37.67 -24.14
CA GLY A 89 59.13 -37.86 -22.80
C GLY A 89 57.96 -36.94 -22.45
N LEU A 90 57.67 -35.91 -23.27
CA LEU A 90 56.50 -35.04 -23.10
C LEU A 90 55.23 -35.68 -23.65
N ASN A 91 54.09 -35.42 -23.00
CA ASN A 91 52.80 -35.84 -23.52
C ASN A 91 52.38 -34.99 -24.74
N ASP A 92 51.40 -35.49 -25.50
CA ASP A 92 51.03 -34.93 -26.80
C ASP A 92 50.53 -33.46 -26.73
N TYR A 93 49.98 -33.04 -25.59
CA TYR A 93 49.57 -31.66 -25.34
C TYR A 93 50.77 -30.75 -25.06
N GLN A 94 51.66 -31.17 -24.15
CA GLN A 94 52.88 -30.44 -23.80
C GLN A 94 53.79 -30.24 -25.03
N ARG A 95 53.88 -31.25 -25.89
CA ARG A 95 54.62 -31.18 -27.16
C ARG A 95 54.07 -30.09 -28.09
N ARG A 96 52.75 -30.04 -28.26
CA ARG A 96 52.10 -29.01 -29.09
C ARG A 96 52.27 -27.60 -28.51
N GLN A 97 52.26 -27.47 -27.19
CA GLN A 97 52.44 -26.18 -26.52
C GLN A 97 53.88 -25.67 -26.64
N ALA A 98 54.87 -26.54 -26.44
CA ALA A 98 56.28 -26.22 -26.65
C ALA A 98 56.56 -25.79 -28.11
N ILE A 99 56.02 -26.53 -29.08
CA ILE A 99 56.12 -26.17 -30.51
C ILE A 99 55.39 -24.85 -30.81
N SER A 100 54.22 -24.62 -30.22
CA SER A 100 53.47 -23.36 -30.41
C SER A 100 54.21 -22.17 -29.80
N ASN A 101 54.82 -22.33 -28.63
CA ASN A 101 55.59 -21.29 -27.95
C ASN A 101 56.88 -20.98 -28.70
N ALA A 102 57.62 -22.00 -29.13
CA ALA A 102 58.81 -21.84 -29.97
C ALA A 102 58.49 -21.14 -31.30
N ARG A 103 57.38 -21.51 -31.96
CA ARG A 103 56.89 -20.78 -33.15
C ARG A 103 56.55 -19.33 -32.84
N ARG A 104 55.90 -19.06 -31.70
CA ARG A 104 55.55 -17.69 -31.28
C ARG A 104 56.81 -16.86 -31.04
N ASN A 105 57.82 -17.44 -30.38
CA ASN A 105 59.10 -16.78 -30.11
C ASN A 105 59.89 -16.53 -31.40
N ALA A 106 59.97 -17.52 -32.30
CA ALA A 106 60.59 -17.34 -33.62
C ALA A 106 59.90 -16.26 -34.47
N ILE A 107 58.57 -16.13 -34.39
CA ILE A 107 57.83 -15.04 -35.03
C ILE A 107 58.18 -13.70 -34.38
N ILE A 108 58.26 -13.63 -33.04
CA ILE A 108 58.64 -12.41 -32.31
C ILE A 108 60.06 -11.99 -32.68
N GLU A 109 61.02 -12.90 -32.69
CA GLU A 109 62.41 -12.63 -33.06
C GLU A 109 62.54 -12.19 -34.52
N ARG A 110 61.85 -12.87 -35.43
CA ARG A 110 61.76 -12.44 -36.84
C ARG A 110 61.18 -11.03 -36.97
N THR A 111 60.18 -10.68 -36.15
CA THR A 111 59.55 -9.35 -36.17
C THR A 111 60.46 -8.29 -35.54
N ARG A 112 61.21 -8.62 -34.48
CA ARG A 112 62.20 -7.72 -33.85
C ARG A 112 63.41 -7.47 -34.74
N ASN A 113 63.86 -8.50 -35.46
CA ASN A 113 65.04 -8.45 -36.34
C ASN A 113 64.67 -8.16 -37.80
N ALA A 114 63.42 -7.80 -38.09
CA ALA A 114 63.00 -7.45 -39.44
C ALA A 114 63.72 -6.17 -39.90
N PRO A 115 64.39 -6.19 -41.08
CA PRO A 115 65.01 -4.98 -41.60
C PRO A 115 63.93 -3.93 -41.91
N LEU A 116 64.24 -2.65 -41.67
CA LEU A 116 63.37 -1.53 -42.07
C LEU A 116 63.26 -1.54 -43.61
N SER A 117 62.13 -2.04 -44.12
CA SER A 117 61.74 -1.98 -45.52
C SER A 117 61.43 -0.53 -45.92
N ASN A 118 61.54 -0.23 -47.22
CA ASN A 118 61.05 1.03 -47.83
C ASN A 118 59.50 1.07 -47.78
N GLU A 119 58.92 1.19 -46.59
CA GLU A 119 57.48 1.23 -46.36
C GLU A 119 56.96 2.67 -46.39
N TYR A 120 55.86 2.86 -47.12
CA TYR A 120 55.11 4.10 -47.11
C TYR A 120 54.18 4.12 -45.89
N TYR A 121 54.53 4.93 -44.88
CA TYR A 121 53.70 5.12 -43.70
C TYR A 121 52.48 5.97 -44.06
N HIS A 122 51.29 5.38 -44.03
CA HIS A 122 50.04 6.14 -44.09
C HIS A 122 49.70 6.61 -42.68
N GLU A 123 49.76 7.91 -42.42
CA GLU A 123 49.29 8.47 -41.16
C GLU A 123 47.80 8.12 -40.94
N GLY A 124 47.49 7.64 -39.73
CA GLY A 124 46.11 7.43 -39.33
C GLY A 124 45.33 8.75 -39.34
N ARG A 125 44.03 8.70 -39.65
CA ARG A 125 43.18 9.90 -39.60
C ARG A 125 43.23 10.53 -38.19
N PRO A 126 43.25 11.87 -38.08
CA PRO A 126 43.23 12.53 -36.78
C PRO A 126 41.97 12.15 -36.01
N ALA A 127 42.08 12.07 -34.68
CA ALA A 127 40.94 11.80 -33.83
C ALA A 127 39.87 12.89 -34.01
N PRO A 128 38.57 12.53 -34.04
CA PRO A 128 37.51 13.50 -34.24
C PRO A 128 37.50 14.52 -33.08
N SER A 129 37.57 15.80 -33.44
CA SER A 129 37.50 16.95 -32.53
C SER A 129 36.34 17.86 -32.95
N ILE A 130 35.84 18.66 -32.01
CA ILE A 130 34.83 19.68 -32.29
C ILE A 130 35.36 20.77 -33.24
N THR A 131 36.68 20.95 -33.32
CA THR A 131 37.39 21.93 -34.18
C THR A 131 37.97 21.31 -35.45
N ASP A 132 37.45 20.16 -35.91
CA ASP A 132 37.91 19.51 -37.14
C ASP A 132 37.69 20.42 -38.37
N PRO A 133 38.70 20.64 -39.23
CA PRO A 133 38.60 21.53 -40.39
C PRO A 133 37.63 21.03 -41.49
N GLY A 134 37.20 19.76 -41.46
CA GLY A 134 36.24 19.24 -42.43
C GLY A 134 34.82 19.78 -42.20
N LYS A 135 34.02 19.95 -43.28
CA LYS A 135 32.61 20.34 -43.16
C LYS A 135 31.81 19.31 -42.35
N LYS A 136 31.06 19.77 -41.33
CA LYS A 136 30.24 18.95 -40.43
C LYS A 136 28.78 19.40 -40.47
N ARG A 137 27.89 18.43 -40.60
CA ARG A 137 26.45 18.63 -40.43
C ARG A 137 26.11 18.54 -38.96
N VAL A 138 25.55 19.60 -38.41
CA VAL A 138 25.31 19.76 -36.99
C VAL A 138 23.81 19.90 -36.73
N VAL A 139 23.32 19.25 -35.67
CA VAL A 139 21.98 19.46 -35.14
C VAL A 139 22.05 19.94 -33.71
N ALA A 140 21.05 20.67 -33.24
CA ALA A 140 20.95 21.07 -31.84
C ALA A 140 19.77 20.37 -31.16
N TYR A 141 19.97 19.94 -29.91
CA TYR A 141 18.91 19.37 -29.08
C TYR A 141 18.58 20.28 -27.90
N THR A 142 17.29 20.64 -27.77
CA THR A 142 16.79 21.53 -26.72
C THR A 142 15.62 20.91 -25.96
N ARG A 143 15.51 21.24 -24.67
CA ARG A 143 14.44 20.77 -23.80
C ARG A 143 14.01 21.85 -22.81
N VAL A 144 12.74 22.25 -22.88
CA VAL A 144 12.12 23.21 -21.96
C VAL A 144 11.11 22.51 -21.05
N SER A 145 11.24 22.74 -19.74
CA SER A 145 10.51 21.98 -18.72
C SER A 145 9.06 22.42 -18.51
N THR A 146 8.64 23.59 -19.04
CA THR A 146 7.32 24.16 -18.73
C THR A 146 6.73 24.91 -19.94
N ARG A 147 5.39 24.85 -20.12
CA ARG A 147 4.64 25.51 -21.21
C ARG A 147 4.74 27.05 -21.20
N THR A 148 5.06 27.68 -20.07
CA THR A 148 5.22 29.14 -19.94
C THR A 148 6.54 29.67 -20.51
N GLN A 149 7.45 28.79 -20.93
CA GLN A 149 8.78 29.15 -21.44
C GLN A 149 8.88 29.08 -22.98
N ILE A 150 7.79 29.30 -23.72
CA ILE A 150 7.79 29.22 -25.20
C ILE A 150 8.77 30.25 -25.81
N SER A 151 8.83 31.46 -25.25
CA SER A 151 9.80 32.49 -25.66
C SER A 151 11.26 32.04 -25.50
N SER A 152 11.55 31.15 -24.54
CA SER A 152 12.90 30.61 -24.35
C SER A 152 13.29 29.56 -25.40
N ALA A 153 12.32 28.88 -26.01
CA ALA A 153 12.60 27.87 -27.05
C ALA A 153 12.97 28.53 -28.38
N GLU A 154 12.24 29.58 -28.77
CA GLU A 154 12.55 30.38 -29.96
C GLU A 154 13.90 31.12 -29.82
N ASN A 155 14.21 31.60 -28.62
CA ASN A 155 15.52 32.19 -28.33
C ASN A 155 16.66 31.15 -28.38
N GLN A 156 16.41 29.90 -27.97
CA GLN A 156 17.39 28.81 -28.10
C GLN A 156 17.63 28.40 -29.55
N GLU A 157 16.59 28.36 -30.39
CA GLU A 157 16.75 28.13 -31.84
C GLU A 157 17.59 29.23 -32.49
N LYS A 158 17.27 30.50 -32.23
CA LYS A 158 18.06 31.64 -32.73
C LYS A 158 19.50 31.59 -32.25
N PHE A 159 19.73 31.22 -30.98
CA PHE A 159 21.06 31.06 -30.42
C PHE A 159 21.87 30.00 -31.18
N TYR A 160 21.32 28.80 -31.38
CA TYR A 160 22.04 27.73 -32.09
C TYR A 160 22.21 28.05 -33.58
N GLN A 161 21.27 28.76 -34.20
CA GLN A 161 21.42 29.22 -35.58
C GLN A 161 22.55 30.24 -35.72
N GLN A 162 22.64 31.23 -34.83
CA GLN A 162 23.76 32.17 -34.80
C GLN A 162 25.08 31.48 -34.51
N LYS A 163 25.10 30.58 -33.51
CA LYS A 163 26.31 29.86 -33.10
C LYS A 163 26.88 28.97 -34.21
N VAL A 164 26.02 28.25 -34.94
CA VAL A 164 26.48 27.43 -36.06
C VAL A 164 26.94 28.30 -37.22
N ASN A 165 26.22 29.37 -37.54
CA ASN A 165 26.60 30.30 -38.61
C ASN A 165 27.91 31.06 -38.31
N SER A 166 28.25 31.27 -37.03
CA SER A 166 29.51 31.90 -36.62
C SER A 166 30.72 30.95 -36.58
N THR A 167 30.50 29.64 -36.75
CA THR A 167 31.56 28.63 -36.71
C THR A 167 31.84 28.14 -38.12
N ASP A 168 33.04 28.42 -38.62
CA ASP A 168 33.47 27.95 -39.93
C ASP A 168 33.43 26.42 -39.98
N ASN A 169 32.97 25.88 -41.12
CA ASN A 169 32.83 24.44 -41.40
C ASN A 169 31.63 23.72 -40.75
N TRP A 170 30.71 24.41 -40.08
CA TRP A 170 29.46 23.78 -39.60
C TRP A 170 28.25 24.16 -40.46
N GLU A 171 27.35 23.19 -40.66
CA GLU A 171 26.07 23.37 -41.35
C GLU A 171 24.93 22.91 -40.44
N LEU A 172 24.06 23.83 -40.03
CA LEU A 172 22.91 23.50 -39.18
C LEU A 172 21.83 22.78 -40.01
N VAL A 173 21.63 21.49 -39.75
CA VAL A 173 20.61 20.68 -40.44
C VAL A 173 19.24 20.87 -39.83
N ARG A 174 19.15 20.78 -38.49
CA ARG A 174 17.87 20.82 -37.75
C ARG A 174 18.07 21.13 -36.27
N VAL A 175 17.06 21.74 -35.66
CA VAL A 175 16.94 21.83 -34.19
C VAL A 175 15.80 20.92 -33.74
N TYR A 176 16.10 20.00 -32.81
CA TYR A 176 15.12 19.11 -32.19
C TYR A 176 14.74 19.69 -30.82
N SER A 177 13.45 19.93 -30.58
CA SER A 177 12.97 20.54 -29.33
C SER A 177 11.82 19.77 -28.69
N ASP A 178 12.01 19.33 -27.44
CA ASP A 178 10.93 18.75 -26.62
C ASP A 178 10.35 19.84 -25.68
N LYS A 179 9.12 20.29 -25.96
CA LYS A 179 8.43 21.35 -25.21
C LYS A 179 7.52 20.79 -24.11
N GLY A 180 7.73 21.21 -22.86
CA GLY A 180 6.83 20.91 -21.73
C GLY A 180 6.85 19.45 -21.26
N ILE A 181 7.92 18.71 -21.56
CA ILE A 181 8.06 17.29 -21.24
C ILE A 181 9.07 17.12 -20.10
N SER A 182 8.67 16.37 -19.06
CA SER A 182 9.57 15.99 -17.98
C SER A 182 10.57 14.94 -18.48
N GLY A 183 11.88 15.18 -18.32
CA GLY A 183 12.95 14.33 -18.86
C GLY A 183 13.15 12.96 -18.20
N VAL A 184 12.13 12.41 -17.54
CA VAL A 184 12.18 11.13 -16.82
C VAL A 184 11.85 9.94 -17.75
N ASP A 185 10.94 10.15 -18.73
CA ASP A 185 10.50 9.08 -19.63
C ASP A 185 10.91 9.41 -21.08
N ILE A 186 11.94 8.73 -21.58
CA ILE A 186 12.44 8.89 -22.96
C ILE A 186 11.34 8.57 -23.99
N LYS A 187 10.36 7.72 -23.65
CA LYS A 187 9.25 7.38 -24.56
C LYS A 187 8.36 8.58 -24.89
N LYS A 188 8.30 9.58 -24.00
CA LYS A 188 7.50 10.79 -24.19
C LYS A 188 8.25 11.89 -24.96
N ARG A 189 9.56 11.72 -25.23
CA ARG A 189 10.44 12.69 -25.90
C ARG A 189 10.49 12.43 -27.41
N LYS A 190 9.44 12.85 -28.12
CA LYS A 190 9.28 12.57 -29.56
C LYS A 190 10.42 13.16 -30.39
N ALA A 191 10.84 14.41 -30.11
CA ALA A 191 11.90 15.06 -30.87
C ALA A 191 13.27 14.39 -30.61
N PHE A 192 13.53 13.97 -29.37
CA PHE A 192 14.72 13.18 -29.04
C PHE A 192 14.75 11.83 -29.75
N GLN A 193 13.61 11.14 -29.86
CA GLN A 193 13.53 9.86 -30.58
C GLN A 193 13.70 10.03 -32.10
N GLU A 194 13.12 11.08 -32.68
CA GLU A 194 13.35 11.44 -34.09
C GLU A 194 14.84 11.68 -34.35
N MET A 195 15.48 12.48 -33.51
CA MET A 195 16.93 12.75 -33.58
C MET A 195 17.75 11.45 -33.56
N LEU A 196 17.43 10.50 -32.68
CA LEU A 196 18.13 9.21 -32.63
C LEU A 196 17.93 8.38 -33.90
N ARG A 197 16.75 8.45 -34.54
CA ARG A 197 16.47 7.74 -35.81
C ARG A 197 17.22 8.38 -36.97
N ASP A 198 17.26 9.70 -37.04
CA ASP A 198 17.95 10.45 -38.10
C ASP A 198 19.48 10.31 -37.95
N ALA A 199 19.98 10.25 -36.71
CA ALA A 199 21.37 9.87 -36.44
C ALA A 199 21.71 8.47 -36.99
N ALA A 200 20.80 7.50 -36.87
CA ALA A 200 21.02 6.16 -37.41
C ALA A 200 21.05 6.09 -38.94
N LYS A 201 20.39 7.02 -39.63
CA LYS A 201 20.49 7.17 -41.09
C LYS A 201 21.79 7.85 -41.53
N GLY A 202 22.49 8.52 -40.61
CA GLY A 202 23.69 9.30 -40.90
C GLY A 202 23.39 10.68 -41.52
N ASP A 203 22.23 11.25 -41.17
CA ASP A 203 21.75 12.54 -41.71
C ASP A 203 22.57 13.74 -41.19
N PHE A 204 23.27 13.58 -40.07
CA PHE A 204 24.16 14.58 -39.48
C PHE A 204 25.32 13.92 -38.72
N ASP A 205 26.31 14.73 -38.36
CA ASP A 205 27.58 14.27 -37.78
C ASP A 205 27.68 14.62 -36.28
N TYR A 206 27.27 15.83 -35.86
CA TYR A 206 27.34 16.29 -34.47
C TYR A 206 25.99 16.74 -33.90
N ILE A 207 25.83 16.56 -32.58
CA ILE A 207 24.70 17.04 -31.79
C ILE A 207 25.21 18.06 -30.77
N LEU A 208 24.69 19.28 -30.80
CA LEU A 208 24.93 20.29 -29.77
C LEU A 208 23.86 20.17 -28.69
N CYS A 209 24.30 20.15 -27.42
CA CYS A 209 23.41 20.16 -26.27
C CYS A 209 24.01 21.03 -25.17
N MET A 210 23.20 21.89 -24.56
CA MET A 210 23.66 22.83 -23.54
C MET A 210 24.34 22.15 -22.35
N SER A 211 23.82 21.02 -21.87
CA SER A 211 24.45 20.24 -20.79
C SER A 211 23.99 18.79 -20.77
N VAL A 212 24.71 17.95 -20.02
CA VAL A 212 24.36 16.52 -19.80
C VAL A 212 22.95 16.40 -19.20
N SER A 213 22.60 17.27 -18.25
CA SER A 213 21.28 17.30 -17.58
C SER A 213 20.10 17.65 -18.52
N ARG A 214 20.38 18.36 -19.62
CA ARG A 214 19.39 18.70 -20.66
C ARG A 214 19.16 17.51 -21.59
N PHE A 215 20.22 16.75 -21.85
CA PHE A 215 20.20 15.54 -22.66
C PHE A 215 19.51 14.36 -21.95
N SER A 216 19.78 14.13 -20.66
CA SER A 216 19.08 13.11 -19.85
C SER A 216 19.07 13.46 -18.36
N ARG A 217 18.01 13.05 -17.63
CA ARG A 217 17.97 13.10 -16.15
C ARG A 217 18.51 11.84 -15.49
N ASN A 218 18.48 10.71 -16.19
CA ASN A 218 19.06 9.46 -15.74
C ASN A 218 20.35 9.23 -16.52
N ILE A 219 21.44 9.05 -15.79
CA ILE A 219 22.75 9.00 -16.38
C ILE A 219 23.05 7.70 -17.12
N SER A 220 22.50 6.58 -16.64
CA SER A 220 22.58 5.29 -17.33
C SER A 220 21.89 5.38 -18.70
N GLN A 221 20.74 6.06 -18.75
CA GLN A 221 20.05 6.34 -20.01
C GLN A 221 20.84 7.30 -20.92
N CYS A 222 21.59 8.24 -20.34
CA CYS A 222 22.45 9.16 -21.08
C CYS A 222 23.61 8.40 -21.76
N LEU A 223 24.30 7.54 -21.01
CA LEU A 223 25.36 6.65 -21.49
C LEU A 223 24.86 5.73 -22.60
N GLU A 224 23.69 5.14 -22.40
CA GLU A 224 23.06 4.29 -23.41
C GLU A 224 22.76 5.07 -24.70
N ALA A 225 22.18 6.27 -24.60
CA ALA A 225 21.88 7.10 -25.77
C ALA A 225 23.15 7.55 -26.51
N VAL A 226 24.21 7.95 -25.79
CA VAL A 226 25.51 8.30 -26.39
C VAL A 226 26.15 7.09 -27.07
N ASN A 227 26.13 5.91 -26.43
CA ASN A 227 26.63 4.68 -27.04
C ASN A 227 25.85 4.29 -28.29
N ARG A 228 24.52 4.44 -28.26
CA ARG A 228 23.67 4.22 -29.44
C ARG A 228 24.05 5.16 -30.58
N LEU A 229 24.23 6.46 -30.31
CA LEU A 229 24.64 7.44 -31.32
C LEU A 229 26.02 7.15 -31.92
N ARG A 230 26.99 6.75 -31.09
CA ARG A 230 28.32 6.37 -31.55
C ARG A 230 28.29 5.12 -32.42
N ASN A 231 27.49 4.12 -32.03
CA ASN A 231 27.44 2.81 -32.68
C ASN A 231 26.38 2.71 -33.78
N ALA A 232 25.54 3.74 -33.98
CA ALA A 232 24.42 3.69 -34.91
C ALA A 232 24.88 3.50 -36.36
N ASN A 233 26.06 4.04 -36.71
CA ASN A 233 26.66 3.88 -38.03
C ASN A 233 28.18 3.71 -37.91
N SER A 234 28.67 2.50 -38.15
CA SER A 234 30.10 2.15 -38.01
C SER A 234 31.04 2.95 -38.91
N LYS A 235 30.54 3.57 -39.99
CA LYS A 235 31.33 4.42 -40.90
C LYS A 235 31.30 5.90 -40.53
N LYS A 236 30.27 6.34 -39.79
CA LYS A 236 30.04 7.74 -39.39
C LYS A 236 29.47 7.79 -37.96
N PRO A 237 30.31 7.68 -36.93
CA PRO A 237 29.85 7.79 -35.55
C PRO A 237 29.34 9.22 -35.29
N VAL A 238 28.21 9.34 -34.59
CA VAL A 238 27.63 10.64 -34.24
C VAL A 238 28.10 11.06 -32.84
N GLY A 239 28.61 12.29 -32.74
CA GLY A 239 29.14 12.84 -31.49
C GLY A 239 28.21 13.85 -30.85
N VAL A 240 28.13 13.86 -29.52
CA VAL A 240 27.41 14.87 -28.76
C VAL A 240 28.42 15.82 -28.13
N PHE A 241 28.22 17.12 -28.31
CA PHE A 241 28.97 18.16 -27.61
C PHE A 241 28.09 18.76 -26.51
N PHE A 242 28.52 18.56 -25.27
CA PHE A 242 27.94 19.17 -24.08
C PHE A 242 28.66 20.48 -23.78
N GLU A 243 27.95 21.60 -23.97
CA GLU A 243 28.58 22.93 -23.96
C GLU A 243 29.00 23.37 -22.55
N THR A 244 28.17 23.11 -21.53
CA THR A 244 28.47 23.51 -20.13
C THR A 244 29.66 22.75 -19.58
N GLU A 245 29.70 21.44 -19.84
CA GLU A 245 30.76 20.55 -19.36
C GLU A 245 31.99 20.54 -20.29
N ASN A 246 31.89 21.16 -21.48
CA ASN A 246 32.89 21.15 -22.54
C ASN A 246 33.35 19.74 -22.94
N ILE A 247 32.40 18.80 -23.05
CA ILE A 247 32.66 17.38 -23.36
C ILE A 247 32.17 17.06 -24.76
N PHE A 248 33.06 16.59 -25.63
CA PHE A 248 32.70 16.05 -26.94
C PHE A 248 32.86 14.53 -26.97
N THR A 249 31.76 13.78 -27.04
CA THR A 249 31.72 12.33 -26.75
C THR A 249 32.52 11.41 -27.69
N LEU A 250 33.01 11.90 -28.83
CA LEU A 250 33.87 11.13 -29.75
C LEU A 250 35.36 11.36 -29.51
N SER A 251 35.75 12.29 -28.63
CA SER A 251 37.15 12.50 -28.29
C SER A 251 37.72 11.30 -27.50
N ARG A 252 39.04 11.11 -27.58
CA ARG A 252 39.73 9.92 -27.04
C ARG A 252 39.54 9.75 -25.52
N ASP A 253 39.51 10.85 -24.77
CA ASP A 253 39.40 10.87 -23.30
C ASP A 253 38.02 11.31 -22.79
N SER A 254 37.13 11.74 -23.67
CA SER A 254 35.84 12.32 -23.28
C SER A 254 34.90 11.33 -22.61
N MET A 255 35.03 10.03 -22.89
CA MET A 255 34.15 9.01 -22.31
C MET A 255 34.42 8.81 -20.81
N GLN A 256 35.67 8.96 -20.39
CA GLN A 256 36.06 8.88 -18.98
C GLN A 256 35.56 10.12 -18.23
N ALA A 257 35.78 11.31 -18.77
CA ALA A 257 35.24 12.56 -18.23
C ALA A 257 33.71 12.51 -18.12
N PHE A 258 33.04 12.05 -19.19
CA PHE A 258 31.60 11.85 -19.19
C PHE A 258 31.14 10.85 -18.11
N GLY A 259 31.86 9.74 -17.92
CA GLY A 259 31.62 8.76 -16.85
C GLY A 259 31.79 9.33 -15.43
N VAL A 260 32.72 10.26 -15.23
CA VAL A 260 32.91 10.94 -13.93
C VAL A 260 31.76 11.92 -13.66
N HIS A 261 31.44 12.80 -14.62
CA HIS A 261 30.29 13.71 -14.49
C HIS A 261 28.99 12.95 -14.27
N ALA A 262 28.88 11.79 -14.91
CA ALA A 262 27.79 10.87 -14.74
C ALA A 262 27.61 10.39 -13.29
N LEU A 263 28.69 9.89 -12.70
CA LEU A 263 28.69 9.43 -11.31
C LEU A 263 28.40 10.58 -10.34
N LEU A 264 28.97 11.76 -10.57
CA LEU A 264 28.73 12.94 -9.74
C LEU A 264 27.25 13.37 -9.75
N ALA A 265 26.61 13.39 -10.91
CA ALA A 265 25.18 13.73 -11.01
C ALA A 265 24.27 12.71 -10.30
N HIS A 266 24.63 11.41 -10.38
CA HIS A 266 23.92 10.36 -9.65
C HIS A 266 24.09 10.52 -8.14
N TRP A 267 25.34 10.71 -7.69
CA TRP A 267 25.70 10.93 -6.29
C TRP A 267 25.00 12.16 -5.70
N GLU A 268 24.92 13.27 -6.45
CA GLU A 268 24.22 14.48 -6.00
C GLU A 268 22.71 14.21 -5.84
N SER A 269 22.10 13.48 -6.78
CA SER A 269 20.68 13.13 -6.72
C SER A 269 20.36 12.22 -5.53
N GLU A 270 21.21 11.22 -5.30
CA GLU A 270 21.11 10.32 -4.14
C GLU A 270 21.30 11.09 -2.82
N ASN A 271 22.33 11.94 -2.74
CA ASN A 271 22.59 12.76 -1.56
C ASN A 271 21.47 13.75 -1.26
N LYS A 272 20.86 14.35 -2.28
CA LYS A 272 19.69 15.22 -2.10
C LYS A 272 18.53 14.45 -1.48
N SER A 273 18.29 13.21 -1.94
CA SER A 273 17.27 12.33 -1.36
C SER A 273 17.60 12.01 0.11
N LYS A 274 18.83 11.57 0.41
CA LYS A 274 19.30 11.29 1.77
C LYS A 274 19.16 12.50 2.71
N ARG A 275 19.56 13.68 2.24
CA ARG A 275 19.41 14.94 2.99
C ARG A 275 17.95 15.28 3.26
N MET A 276 17.05 15.03 2.32
CA MET A 276 15.63 15.27 2.50
C MET A 276 15.02 14.34 3.55
N ILE A 277 15.36 13.05 3.54
CA ILE A 277 14.83 12.12 4.56
C ILE A 277 15.40 12.47 5.93
N LEU A 278 16.70 12.75 6.03
CA LEU A 278 17.35 13.17 7.28
C LEU A 278 16.74 14.46 7.82
N SER A 279 16.49 15.44 6.96
CA SER A 279 15.83 16.69 7.33
C SER A 279 14.42 16.45 7.88
N MET A 280 13.69 15.49 7.33
CA MET A 280 12.38 15.10 7.86
C MET A 280 12.50 14.30 9.17
N ASP A 281 13.51 13.44 9.32
CA ASP A 281 13.79 12.70 10.56
C ASP A 281 14.06 13.70 11.71
N GLN A 282 14.96 14.65 11.48
CA GLN A 282 15.28 15.71 12.43
C GLN A 282 14.05 16.54 12.80
N ARG A 283 13.26 16.96 11.80
CA ARG A 283 12.01 17.71 12.02
C ARG A 283 11.02 16.96 12.91
N ILE A 284 10.83 15.66 12.69
CA ILE A 284 9.95 14.83 13.52
C ILE A 284 10.51 14.75 14.95
N MET A 285 11.82 14.53 15.12
CA MET A 285 12.45 14.44 16.43
C MET A 285 12.35 15.72 17.26
N ILE A 286 12.42 16.89 16.61
CA ILE A 286 12.31 18.20 17.28
C ILE A 286 10.87 18.75 17.33
N GLY A 287 9.89 18.00 16.82
CA GLY A 287 8.48 18.42 16.79
C GLY A 287 8.15 19.55 15.79
N GLN A 288 9.00 19.79 14.78
CA GLN A 288 8.76 20.79 13.73
C GLN A 288 8.06 20.18 12.52
N TYR A 289 6.73 20.21 12.52
CA TYR A 289 5.94 19.60 11.45
C TYR A 289 5.65 20.58 10.31
N GLN A 290 5.82 20.11 9.07
CA GLN A 290 5.46 20.89 7.88
C GLN A 290 3.95 20.74 7.64
N ILE A 291 3.21 21.80 7.91
CA ILE A 291 1.76 21.85 7.73
C ILE A 291 1.44 22.83 6.59
N VAL A 292 0.45 22.48 5.78
CA VAL A 292 -0.07 23.31 4.68
C VAL A 292 -1.45 23.82 5.06
N ASP A 293 -1.91 24.88 4.42
CA ASP A 293 -3.30 25.33 4.57
C ASP A 293 -4.28 24.23 4.15
N LEU A 294 -5.40 24.15 4.87
CA LEU A 294 -6.40 23.09 4.75
C LEU A 294 -7.79 23.73 4.69
N PHE A 295 -8.76 23.02 4.15
CA PHE A 295 -10.15 23.47 4.24
C PHE A 295 -10.57 23.57 5.72
N GLY A 296 -11.05 24.74 6.15
CA GLY A 296 -11.38 25.05 7.54
C GLY A 296 -10.24 25.71 8.32
N TYR A 297 -9.02 25.82 7.76
CA TYR A 297 -7.85 26.35 8.47
C TYR A 297 -6.93 27.20 7.60
N ARG A 298 -6.30 28.21 8.19
CA ARG A 298 -5.20 28.96 7.59
C ARG A 298 -4.09 29.21 8.60
N HIS A 299 -2.87 29.35 8.13
CA HIS A 299 -1.78 29.80 8.99
C HIS A 299 -1.94 31.28 9.36
N ASN A 300 -1.75 31.60 10.63
CA ASN A 300 -1.57 32.98 11.06
C ASN A 300 -0.13 33.46 10.78
N TRP A 301 0.16 34.72 11.10
CA TRP A 301 1.50 35.30 10.96
C TRP A 301 2.57 34.63 11.84
N LYS A 302 2.18 33.89 12.88
CA LYS A 302 3.08 33.08 13.73
C LYS A 302 3.33 31.67 13.17
N GLY A 303 2.59 31.27 12.12
CA GLY A 303 2.66 29.91 11.56
C GLY A 303 1.81 28.88 12.30
N GLU A 304 0.84 29.29 13.12
CA GLU A 304 -0.11 28.39 13.78
C GLU A 304 -1.37 28.21 12.91
N LEU A 305 -1.96 27.02 12.91
CA LEU A 305 -3.23 26.74 12.25
C LEU A 305 -4.40 27.39 13.01
N VAL A 306 -5.07 28.33 12.38
CA VAL A 306 -6.25 29.02 12.91
C VAL A 306 -7.49 28.62 12.12
N VAL A 307 -8.57 28.31 12.84
CA VAL A 307 -9.87 27.95 12.27
C VAL A 307 -10.44 29.12 11.47
N GLN A 308 -10.87 28.84 10.24
CA GLN A 308 -11.62 29.77 9.41
C GLN A 308 -13.11 29.50 9.58
N THR A 309 -13.82 30.43 10.23
CA THR A 309 -15.22 30.23 10.66
C THR A 309 -16.16 29.82 9.52
N GLU A 310 -16.05 30.45 8.34
CA GLU A 310 -16.91 30.13 7.18
C GLU A 310 -16.70 28.68 6.69
N GLU A 311 -15.45 28.29 6.42
CA GLU A 311 -15.13 26.93 5.94
C GLU A 311 -15.36 25.87 7.03
N ALA A 312 -15.12 26.23 8.30
CA ALA A 312 -15.36 25.35 9.44
C ALA A 312 -16.85 25.07 9.66
N THR A 313 -17.72 26.07 9.45
CA THR A 313 -19.18 25.91 9.50
C THR A 313 -19.63 24.88 8.46
N VAL A 314 -19.10 24.95 7.24
CA VAL A 314 -19.39 23.97 6.18
C VAL A 314 -18.91 22.57 6.58
N PHE A 315 -17.69 22.44 7.14
CA PHE A 315 -17.18 21.14 7.57
C PHE A 315 -18.00 20.55 8.73
N ARG A 316 -18.38 21.37 9.70
CA ARG A 316 -19.25 20.97 10.82
C ARG A 316 -20.61 20.48 10.32
N PHE A 317 -21.22 21.22 9.38
CA PHE A 317 -22.47 20.83 8.72
C PHE A 317 -22.34 19.46 8.04
N ILE A 318 -21.27 19.24 7.26
CA ILE A 318 -21.01 17.95 6.60
C ILE A 318 -20.98 16.81 7.61
N VAL A 319 -20.27 16.96 8.72
CA VAL A 319 -20.14 15.92 9.75
C VAL A 319 -21.50 15.60 10.37
N LEU A 320 -22.25 16.62 10.81
CA LEU A 320 -23.55 16.41 11.45
C LEU A 320 -24.60 15.87 10.49
N SER A 321 -24.69 16.37 9.25
CA SER A 321 -25.62 15.85 8.24
C SER A 321 -25.38 14.38 7.92
N LEU A 322 -24.11 13.93 7.91
CA LEU A 322 -23.78 12.52 7.71
C LEU A 322 -24.20 11.66 8.91
N ILE A 323 -23.98 12.16 10.14
CA ILE A 323 -24.42 11.47 11.36
C ILE A 323 -25.95 11.33 11.39
N ASP A 324 -26.67 12.31 10.85
CA ASP A 324 -28.13 12.29 10.78
C ASP A 324 -28.69 11.44 9.60
N GLY A 325 -27.81 10.90 8.75
CA GLY A 325 -28.19 9.94 7.71
C GLY A 325 -28.32 10.52 6.29
N THR A 326 -28.03 11.81 6.10
CA THR A 326 -28.03 12.42 4.75
C THR A 326 -26.89 11.83 3.91
N SER A 327 -27.16 11.46 2.66
CA SER A 327 -26.13 10.85 1.82
C SER A 327 -25.04 11.86 1.41
N ALA A 328 -23.80 11.39 1.28
CA ALA A 328 -22.69 12.21 0.79
C ALA A 328 -22.97 12.83 -0.59
N THR A 329 -23.78 12.17 -1.42
CA THR A 329 -24.23 12.69 -2.72
C THR A 329 -25.18 13.86 -2.59
N GLU A 330 -26.15 13.80 -1.66
CA GLU A 330 -27.08 14.89 -1.40
C GLU A 330 -26.37 16.07 -0.76
N ILE A 331 -25.49 15.83 0.21
CA ILE A 331 -24.68 16.89 0.84
C ILE A 331 -23.82 17.59 -0.21
N ALA A 332 -23.13 16.82 -1.07
CA ALA A 332 -22.33 17.41 -2.14
C ALA A 332 -23.18 18.25 -3.12
N LYS A 333 -24.39 17.78 -3.44
CA LYS A 333 -25.33 18.55 -4.28
C LYS A 333 -25.76 19.84 -3.59
N MET A 334 -26.20 19.78 -2.33
CA MET A 334 -26.59 20.96 -1.55
C MET A 334 -25.48 22.00 -1.47
N LEU A 335 -24.23 21.59 -1.19
CA LEU A 335 -23.10 22.52 -1.12
C LEU A 335 -22.74 23.12 -2.48
N THR A 336 -22.97 22.38 -3.58
CA THR A 336 -22.78 22.88 -4.94
C THR A 336 -23.87 23.90 -5.30
N ASP A 337 -25.12 23.63 -4.94
CA ASP A 337 -26.27 24.51 -5.17
C ASP A 337 -26.15 25.81 -4.34
N LEU A 338 -25.56 25.74 -3.15
CA LEU A 338 -25.21 26.89 -2.29
C LEU A 338 -23.91 27.61 -2.72
N GLU A 339 -23.31 27.22 -3.85
CA GLU A 339 -22.07 27.77 -4.42
C GLU A 339 -20.88 27.86 -3.44
N LYS A 340 -20.82 26.95 -2.45
CA LYS A 340 -19.74 26.94 -1.46
C LYS A 340 -18.42 26.60 -2.12
N LYS A 341 -17.37 27.38 -1.83
CA LYS A 341 -16.03 27.17 -2.41
C LYS A 341 -15.29 26.07 -1.65
N THR A 342 -14.64 25.18 -2.39
CA THR A 342 -13.63 24.24 -1.89
C THR A 342 -12.29 24.96 -1.64
N LEU A 343 -11.32 24.30 -1.01
CA LEU A 343 -9.96 24.84 -0.80
C LEU A 343 -9.29 25.36 -2.09
N THR A 344 -9.62 24.75 -3.24
CA THR A 344 -9.06 25.14 -4.55
C THR A 344 -9.82 26.27 -5.24
N GLY A 345 -10.85 26.84 -4.58
CA GLY A 345 -11.73 27.87 -5.13
C GLY A 345 -12.81 27.36 -6.09
N ARG A 346 -12.93 26.04 -6.27
CA ARG A 346 -14.00 25.43 -7.09
C ARG A 346 -15.30 25.35 -6.30
N THR A 347 -16.44 25.52 -6.96
CA THR A 347 -17.79 25.41 -6.36
C THR A 347 -18.40 24.02 -6.49
N LEU A 348 -17.83 23.14 -7.34
CA LEU A 348 -18.32 21.77 -7.51
C LEU A 348 -17.85 20.88 -6.35
N TRP A 349 -18.79 20.37 -5.57
CA TRP A 349 -18.55 19.36 -4.54
C TRP A 349 -18.82 17.96 -5.05
N THR A 350 -18.02 17.00 -4.60
CA THR A 350 -18.16 15.58 -4.95
C THR A 350 -18.05 14.73 -3.70
N SER A 351 -18.65 13.54 -3.70
CA SER A 351 -18.53 12.56 -2.61
C SER A 351 -17.06 12.23 -2.29
N GLY A 352 -16.20 12.14 -3.32
CA GLY A 352 -14.76 11.95 -3.14
C GLY A 352 -14.08 13.10 -2.38
N THR A 353 -14.55 14.33 -2.55
CA THR A 353 -14.06 15.49 -1.80
C THR A 353 -14.43 15.39 -0.33
N LEU A 354 -15.69 15.01 -0.03
CA LEU A 354 -16.15 14.78 1.35
C LEU A 354 -15.36 13.65 2.03
N ASN A 355 -15.11 12.54 1.34
CA ASN A 355 -14.30 11.43 1.87
C ASN A 355 -12.87 11.88 2.19
N GLY A 356 -12.27 12.71 1.33
CA GLY A 356 -10.95 13.28 1.56
C GLY A 356 -10.90 14.25 2.75
N LEU A 357 -12.01 14.96 3.01
CA LEU A 357 -12.13 15.83 4.18
C LEU A 357 -12.22 15.03 5.48
N LEU A 358 -13.08 14.02 5.56
CA LEU A 358 -13.25 13.18 6.76
C LEU A 358 -12.03 12.30 7.07
N GLY A 359 -11.21 11.99 6.06
CA GLY A 359 -10.03 11.14 6.22
C GLY A 359 -8.80 11.82 6.84
N ASN A 360 -8.84 13.11 7.12
CA ASN A 360 -7.68 13.86 7.59
C ASN A 360 -7.86 14.30 9.05
N GLU A 361 -6.96 13.79 9.89
CA GLU A 361 -6.90 13.94 11.33
C GLU A 361 -6.86 15.35 11.85
N ARG A 362 -6.41 16.28 11.02
CA ARG A 362 -6.31 17.68 11.41
C ARG A 362 -7.68 18.33 11.66
N ARG A 363 -8.78 17.75 11.17
CA ARG A 363 -10.10 18.35 11.41
C ARG A 363 -10.61 18.15 12.84
N TRP A 364 -10.08 17.18 13.58
CA TRP A 364 -10.38 16.99 15.00
C TRP A 364 -9.22 17.37 15.93
N GLY A 365 -8.24 18.11 15.39
CA GLY A 365 -7.16 18.72 16.18
C GLY A 365 -5.87 17.92 16.22
N ASP A 366 -5.87 16.69 15.72
CA ASP A 366 -4.69 15.83 15.73
C ASP A 366 -3.75 16.09 14.55
N LEU A 367 -2.53 15.55 14.65
CA LEU A 367 -1.54 15.63 13.60
C LEU A 367 -0.81 14.30 13.44
N GLU A 368 -0.85 13.74 12.23
CA GLU A 368 -0.04 12.59 11.84
C GLU A 368 1.02 13.02 10.80
N ALA A 369 2.28 12.83 11.16
CA ALA A 369 3.44 13.18 10.34
C ALA A 369 4.02 11.94 9.64
N ARG A 370 4.45 12.09 8.38
CA ARG A 370 5.08 11.03 7.55
C ARG A 370 4.21 9.77 7.37
N LYS A 371 3.00 9.97 6.86
CA LYS A 371 2.09 8.90 6.40
C LYS A 371 2.63 8.10 5.21
N THR A 372 3.54 8.69 4.43
CA THR A 372 4.12 8.10 3.23
C THR A 372 5.62 8.28 3.17
N ILE A 373 6.32 7.31 2.59
CA ILE A 373 7.77 7.33 2.37
C ILE A 373 8.09 7.10 0.88
N CYS A 374 9.17 7.72 0.42
CA CYS A 374 9.76 7.44 -0.89
C CYS A 374 10.79 6.32 -0.73
N TYR A 375 10.55 5.16 -1.35
CA TYR A 375 11.50 4.04 -1.32
C TYR A 375 12.40 3.99 -2.55
N ASP A 376 11.96 4.58 -3.66
CA ASP A 376 12.74 4.71 -4.89
C ASP A 376 12.68 6.15 -5.39
N TYR A 377 13.78 6.88 -5.23
CA TYR A 377 13.89 8.29 -5.61
C TYR A 377 14.10 8.48 -7.12
N ILE A 378 14.56 7.46 -7.83
CA ILE A 378 14.83 7.50 -9.27
C ILE A 378 13.50 7.39 -10.01
N GLU A 379 12.72 6.37 -9.67
CA GLU A 379 11.37 6.14 -10.23
C GLU A 379 10.29 6.97 -9.53
N LYS A 380 10.64 7.68 -8.45
CA LYS A 380 9.74 8.49 -7.61
C LYS A 380 8.57 7.69 -7.03
N LYS A 381 8.83 6.45 -6.64
CA LYS A 381 7.80 5.58 -6.07
C LYS A 381 7.69 5.81 -4.57
N THR A 382 6.44 5.99 -4.13
CA THR A 382 6.08 6.21 -2.74
C THR A 382 5.17 5.10 -2.23
N MET A 383 5.30 4.77 -0.95
CA MET A 383 4.43 3.81 -0.25
C MET A 383 3.95 4.40 1.07
N LYS A 384 2.88 3.81 1.64
CA LYS A 384 2.45 4.15 3.01
C LYS A 384 3.52 3.72 4.02
N ASN A 385 3.67 4.49 5.08
CA ASN A 385 4.57 4.17 6.18
C ASN A 385 3.86 3.25 7.18
N ASN A 386 4.18 1.95 7.13
CA ASN A 386 3.67 0.94 8.05
C ASN A 386 4.75 0.54 9.06
N GLY A 387 5.58 1.50 9.51
CA GLY A 387 6.67 1.27 10.46
C GLY A 387 8.05 1.08 9.82
N GLN A 388 8.20 1.29 8.50
CA GLN A 388 9.53 1.26 7.87
C GLN A 388 10.39 2.45 8.29
N ARG A 389 9.79 3.55 8.77
CA ARG A 389 10.48 4.71 9.34
C ARG A 389 9.70 5.34 10.48
N ASP A 390 10.43 6.07 11.32
CA ASP A 390 9.87 6.89 12.39
C ASP A 390 8.83 7.86 11.83
N TRP A 391 7.70 7.93 12.52
CA TRP A 391 6.59 8.82 12.28
C TRP A 391 6.12 9.38 13.63
N ALA A 392 5.33 10.44 13.61
CA ALA A 392 4.82 11.04 14.84
C ALA A 392 3.31 11.24 14.74
N TYR A 393 2.66 11.03 15.88
CA TYR A 393 1.28 11.36 16.11
C TYR A 393 1.22 12.31 17.30
N VAL A 394 0.65 13.49 17.09
CA VAL A 394 0.49 14.51 18.12
C VAL A 394 -1.00 14.71 18.34
N PRO A 395 -1.57 14.17 19.43
CA PRO A 395 -2.97 14.38 19.77
C PRO A 395 -3.18 15.84 20.19
N ASN A 396 -4.34 16.42 19.87
CA ASN A 396 -4.72 17.79 20.25
C ASN A 396 -3.66 18.85 19.90
N HIS A 397 -3.00 18.72 18.75
CA HIS A 397 -2.01 19.67 18.26
C HIS A 397 -2.58 21.08 18.05
N HIS A 398 -3.84 21.19 17.63
CA HIS A 398 -4.55 22.46 17.39
C HIS A 398 -6.05 22.29 17.68
N GLN A 399 -6.79 23.39 17.67
CA GLN A 399 -8.24 23.36 17.85
C GLN A 399 -8.90 22.60 16.69
N GLY A 400 -9.56 21.48 16.99
CA GLY A 400 -10.40 20.75 16.04
C GLY A 400 -11.71 21.49 15.74
N ILE A 401 -12.23 21.29 14.52
CA ILE A 401 -13.57 21.77 14.11
C ILE A 401 -14.67 20.81 14.61
N ALA A 402 -14.37 19.51 14.67
CA ALA A 402 -15.25 18.47 15.21
C ALA A 402 -14.47 17.55 16.14
N THR A 403 -15.17 16.77 16.98
CA THR A 403 -14.50 15.77 17.82
C THR A 403 -14.10 14.55 16.99
N GLU A 404 -13.11 13.78 17.47
CA GLU A 404 -12.72 12.54 16.81
C GLU A 404 -13.90 11.56 16.73
N ASP A 405 -14.69 11.48 17.80
CA ASP A 405 -15.86 10.60 17.92
C ASP A 405 -16.95 10.95 16.90
N GLU A 406 -17.26 12.24 16.70
CA GLU A 406 -18.21 12.69 15.67
C GLU A 406 -17.72 12.34 14.26
N VAL A 407 -16.44 12.57 13.95
CA VAL A 407 -15.88 12.24 12.63
C VAL A 407 -15.84 10.73 12.43
N ARG A 408 -15.56 9.94 13.47
CA ARG A 408 -15.61 8.48 13.44
C ARG A 408 -17.03 7.98 13.16
N ALA A 409 -18.03 8.52 13.85
CA ALA A 409 -19.45 8.24 13.60
C ALA A 409 -19.86 8.60 12.17
N ALA A 410 -19.48 9.79 11.68
CA ALA A 410 -19.77 10.23 10.32
C ALA A 410 -19.13 9.30 9.26
N ARG A 411 -17.92 8.77 9.52
CA ARG A 411 -17.25 7.81 8.62
C ARG A 411 -17.94 6.44 8.60
N MET A 412 -18.46 5.99 9.74
CA MET A 412 -19.27 4.76 9.80
C MET A 412 -20.62 4.96 9.09
N MET A 413 -21.23 6.14 9.19
CA MET A 413 -22.45 6.46 8.44
C MET A 413 -22.18 6.55 6.94
N LEU A 414 -21.02 7.08 6.55
CA LEU A 414 -20.59 7.16 5.16
C LEU A 414 -20.41 5.79 4.49
N SER A 415 -19.87 4.79 5.20
CA SER A 415 -19.76 3.43 4.65
C SER A 415 -21.13 2.77 4.46
N ALA A 416 -22.12 3.17 5.26
CA ALA A 416 -23.49 2.69 5.21
C ALA A 416 -24.45 3.59 4.40
N ALA A 417 -23.96 4.67 3.79
CA ALA A 417 -24.76 5.80 3.29
C ALA A 417 -25.81 5.40 2.24
N GLY A 418 -26.99 6.02 2.35
CA GLY A 418 -28.15 5.83 1.47
C GLY A 418 -29.18 4.82 1.98
N MET A 419 -28.93 4.14 3.11
CA MET A 419 -29.86 3.17 3.74
C MET A 419 -29.98 3.30 5.27
N LEU A 420 -29.41 4.36 5.86
CA LEU A 420 -29.56 4.73 7.28
C LEU A 420 -30.28 6.09 7.36
N GLU A 421 -31.52 6.14 6.90
CA GLU A 421 -32.30 7.38 6.75
C GLU A 421 -32.76 7.98 8.10
N ASN A 422 -32.72 7.19 9.18
CA ASN A 422 -33.28 7.56 10.49
C ASN A 422 -32.25 8.08 11.49
N GLY A 423 -31.02 8.34 11.04
CA GLY A 423 -29.89 8.80 11.84
C GLY A 423 -29.01 7.67 12.40
N LEU A 424 -28.09 8.07 13.29
CA LEU A 424 -27.09 7.19 13.91
C LEU A 424 -27.74 6.05 14.72
N PRO A 425 -27.47 4.77 14.37
CA PRO A 425 -27.91 3.62 15.17
C PRO A 425 -27.35 3.64 16.59
N GLU A 426 -28.19 3.27 17.56
CA GLU A 426 -27.85 3.25 18.98
C GLU A 426 -27.58 1.83 19.45
N LEU A 427 -26.58 1.64 20.32
CA LEU A 427 -26.36 0.35 20.96
C LEU A 427 -27.44 0.15 22.04
N ARG A 428 -28.41 -0.72 21.78
CA ARG A 428 -29.53 -0.98 22.70
C ARG A 428 -29.59 -2.44 23.13
N VAL A 429 -29.88 -2.68 24.40
CA VAL A 429 -30.09 -4.03 24.96
C VAL A 429 -31.41 -4.09 25.72
N ILE A 430 -32.12 -5.21 25.64
CA ILE A 430 -33.33 -5.42 26.44
C ILE A 430 -32.92 -5.85 27.85
N ALA A 431 -33.37 -5.12 28.87
CA ALA A 431 -32.94 -5.30 30.25
C ALA A 431 -33.81 -6.27 31.06
N GLU A 432 -35.05 -6.52 30.63
CA GLU A 432 -36.04 -7.27 31.40
C GLU A 432 -36.84 -8.23 30.51
N GLY A 433 -37.50 -9.20 31.13
CA GLY A 433 -38.40 -10.14 30.46
C GLY A 433 -37.70 -11.31 29.77
N ALA A 434 -38.46 -12.06 28.98
CA ALA A 434 -37.97 -13.26 28.28
C ALA A 434 -36.91 -12.92 27.20
N LEU A 435 -36.90 -11.68 26.71
CA LEU A 435 -35.91 -11.17 25.76
C LEU A 435 -34.77 -10.38 26.46
N LYS A 436 -34.61 -10.51 27.78
CA LYS A 436 -33.44 -9.96 28.48
C LYS A 436 -32.14 -10.41 27.80
N GLY A 437 -31.19 -9.50 27.63
CA GLY A 437 -29.87 -9.74 27.03
C GLY A 437 -29.84 -9.67 25.50
N PHE A 438 -30.97 -9.50 24.82
CA PHE A 438 -30.98 -9.31 23.36
C PHE A 438 -30.54 -7.89 23.00
N VAL A 439 -29.56 -7.80 22.10
CA VAL A 439 -28.98 -6.55 21.58
C VAL A 439 -29.61 -6.21 20.24
N SER A 440 -30.04 -4.96 20.07
CA SER A 440 -30.59 -4.43 18.82
C SER A 440 -29.49 -4.19 17.79
N ILE A 441 -29.67 -4.76 16.60
CA ILE A 441 -28.68 -4.78 15.53
C ILE A 441 -29.23 -4.08 14.30
N ARG A 442 -28.48 -3.09 13.82
CA ARG A 442 -28.67 -2.55 12.47
C ARG A 442 -27.73 -3.27 11.50
N PRO A 443 -28.23 -4.07 10.52
CA PRO A 443 -27.34 -4.93 9.70
C PRO A 443 -26.21 -4.17 8.99
N ARG A 444 -26.52 -3.04 8.35
CA ARG A 444 -25.54 -2.23 7.58
C ARG A 444 -24.60 -1.38 8.44
N TRP A 445 -24.77 -1.37 9.75
CA TRP A 445 -24.01 -0.52 10.65
C TRP A 445 -22.66 -1.15 10.98
N ASP A 446 -21.58 -0.40 10.75
CA ASP A 446 -20.21 -0.87 11.00
C ASP A 446 -19.74 -0.66 12.46
N GLY A 447 -20.49 0.09 13.28
CA GLY A 447 -20.14 0.39 14.67
C GLY A 447 -20.48 -0.71 15.67
N ILE A 448 -20.27 -1.97 15.29
CA ILE A 448 -20.46 -3.17 16.12
C ILE A 448 -19.30 -4.14 15.92
N ASP A 449 -18.89 -4.80 17.00
CA ASP A 449 -17.96 -5.92 16.99
C ASP A 449 -18.41 -7.01 17.98
N THR A 450 -17.73 -8.17 17.95
CA THR A 450 -18.05 -9.31 18.81
C THR A 450 -18.01 -8.94 20.30
N GLN A 451 -17.01 -8.17 20.72
CA GLN A 451 -16.80 -7.81 22.12
C GLN A 451 -17.85 -6.83 22.63
N VAL A 452 -18.23 -5.84 21.83
CA VAL A 452 -19.25 -4.84 22.14
C VAL A 452 -20.60 -5.50 22.28
N LEU A 453 -20.96 -6.42 21.39
CA LEU A 453 -22.22 -7.16 21.51
C LEU A 453 -22.26 -8.01 22.79
N TYR A 454 -21.15 -8.70 23.09
CA TYR A 454 -21.03 -9.52 24.30
C TYR A 454 -21.13 -8.69 25.58
N ASN A 455 -20.38 -7.58 25.67
CA ASN A 455 -20.41 -6.66 26.81
C ASN A 455 -21.79 -6.01 26.98
N ALA A 456 -22.44 -5.62 25.88
CA ALA A 456 -23.80 -5.08 25.92
C ALA A 456 -24.80 -6.10 26.48
N CYS A 457 -24.71 -7.36 26.03
CA CYS A 457 -25.53 -8.46 26.53
C CYS A 457 -25.31 -8.69 28.04
N LEU A 458 -24.06 -8.75 28.50
CA LEU A 458 -23.75 -8.99 29.91
C LEU A 458 -24.14 -7.83 30.83
N SER A 459 -24.17 -6.59 30.33
CA SER A 459 -24.43 -5.40 31.14
C SER A 459 -25.79 -5.36 31.85
N VAL A 460 -26.75 -6.21 31.43
CA VAL A 460 -28.08 -6.31 32.04
C VAL A 460 -28.22 -7.46 33.03
N TYR A 461 -27.21 -8.32 33.14
CA TYR A 461 -27.19 -9.45 34.07
C TYR A 461 -26.37 -9.11 35.32
N SER A 462 -26.82 -9.64 36.46
CA SER A 462 -26.03 -9.67 37.69
C SER A 462 -24.97 -10.78 37.64
N ASP A 463 -23.92 -10.70 38.46
CA ASP A 463 -22.86 -11.71 38.49
C ASP A 463 -23.41 -13.13 38.76
N GLU A 464 -24.43 -13.25 39.61
CA GLU A 464 -25.11 -14.52 39.92
C GLU A 464 -25.85 -15.09 38.70
N GLU A 465 -26.57 -14.24 37.94
CA GLU A 465 -27.24 -14.63 36.70
C GLU A 465 -26.22 -15.02 35.61
N ILE A 466 -25.08 -14.34 35.55
CA ILE A 466 -24.00 -14.67 34.60
C ILE A 466 -23.46 -16.06 34.91
N GLU A 467 -23.15 -16.35 36.17
CA GLU A 467 -22.69 -17.69 36.58
C GLU A 467 -23.72 -18.78 36.28
N GLU A 468 -25.02 -18.48 36.44
CA GLU A 468 -26.10 -19.39 36.08
C GLU A 468 -26.18 -19.62 34.57
N ILE A 469 -26.13 -18.57 33.76
CA ILE A 469 -26.11 -18.68 32.29
C ILE A 469 -24.86 -19.44 31.82
N GLU A 470 -23.69 -19.16 32.40
CA GLU A 470 -22.47 -19.90 32.07
C GLU A 470 -22.55 -21.36 32.50
N ARG A 471 -23.16 -21.66 33.66
CA ARG A 471 -23.43 -23.04 34.10
C ARG A 471 -24.38 -23.73 33.12
N GLU A 472 -25.47 -23.08 32.74
CA GLU A 472 -26.39 -23.57 31.71
C GLU A 472 -25.65 -23.85 30.40
N LEU A 473 -24.79 -22.93 29.95
CA LEU A 473 -23.97 -23.11 28.74
C LEU A 473 -22.98 -24.28 28.89
N ARG A 474 -22.35 -24.47 30.06
CA ARG A 474 -21.48 -25.64 30.35
C ARG A 474 -22.27 -26.95 30.31
N ILE A 475 -23.49 -26.96 30.86
CA ILE A 475 -24.41 -28.09 30.77
C ILE A 475 -24.79 -28.37 29.30
N TRP A 476 -25.11 -27.32 28.54
CA TRP A 476 -25.50 -27.44 27.13
C TRP A 476 -24.34 -27.93 26.25
N ASN A 477 -23.13 -27.47 26.54
CA ASN A 477 -21.90 -27.90 25.88
C ASN A 477 -21.44 -29.31 26.31
N GLY A 478 -22.11 -29.89 27.32
CA GLY A 478 -21.80 -31.21 27.87
C GLY A 478 -20.52 -31.25 28.71
N GLU A 479 -20.08 -30.10 29.22
CA GLU A 479 -18.93 -29.95 30.11
C GLU A 479 -19.30 -30.22 31.58
N GLU A 480 -20.56 -29.97 31.94
CA GLU A 480 -21.16 -30.29 33.24
C GLU A 480 -22.43 -31.13 33.05
N SER A 481 -22.71 -32.06 33.97
CA SER A 481 -23.96 -32.83 33.99
C SER A 481 -24.89 -32.31 35.08
N GLU A 482 -26.15 -32.04 34.77
CA GLU A 482 -27.17 -31.86 35.81
C GLU A 482 -27.32 -33.14 36.64
N ASN A 483 -27.58 -33.00 37.94
CA ASN A 483 -27.82 -34.11 38.88
C ASN A 483 -29.09 -34.94 38.57
N VAL A 484 -29.72 -34.74 37.42
CA VAL A 484 -30.82 -35.56 36.92
C VAL A 484 -30.20 -36.74 36.19
N VAL A 485 -30.58 -37.96 36.59
CA VAL A 485 -30.24 -39.20 35.90
C VAL A 485 -30.51 -39.00 34.42
N ASP A 486 -29.44 -38.87 33.64
CA ASP A 486 -29.49 -38.72 32.21
C ASP A 486 -30.17 -39.98 31.67
N MET A 487 -31.48 -39.89 31.38
CA MET A 487 -32.16 -40.83 30.52
C MET A 487 -31.59 -40.61 29.12
N MET A 488 -30.30 -40.95 28.95
CA MET A 488 -29.56 -40.78 27.72
C MET A 488 -30.35 -41.53 26.65
N LEU A 489 -31.05 -40.77 25.82
CA LEU A 489 -31.70 -41.24 24.60
C LEU A 489 -30.62 -41.57 23.54
N TRP A 490 -29.49 -42.17 23.93
CA TRP A 490 -28.34 -42.50 23.07
C TRP A 490 -28.72 -43.44 21.94
N ARG A 491 -29.83 -44.17 22.08
CA ARG A 491 -30.40 -45.06 21.06
C ARG A 491 -31.33 -44.37 20.06
N PHE A 492 -31.81 -43.17 20.35
CA PHE A 492 -32.63 -42.41 19.43
C PHE A 492 -31.75 -41.44 18.63
N LYS A 493 -32.07 -41.20 17.36
CA LYS A 493 -31.46 -40.14 16.55
C LYS A 493 -32.48 -39.02 16.40
N VAL A 494 -32.23 -37.87 17.03
CA VAL A 494 -32.98 -36.65 16.71
C VAL A 494 -32.55 -36.21 15.31
N ALA A 495 -33.49 -36.17 14.37
CA ALA A 495 -33.21 -35.68 13.03
C ALA A 495 -32.87 -34.19 13.12
N PRO A 496 -31.77 -33.72 12.47
CA PRO A 496 -31.46 -32.30 12.43
C PRO A 496 -32.69 -31.51 11.97
N SER A 497 -33.00 -30.42 12.67
CA SER A 497 -34.16 -29.58 12.39
C SER A 497 -34.20 -29.09 10.93
N MET A 498 -33.02 -29.00 10.30
CA MET A 498 -32.79 -28.69 8.88
C MET A 498 -33.37 -29.72 7.90
N LYS A 499 -33.43 -31.01 8.26
CA LYS A 499 -33.99 -32.06 7.38
C LYS A 499 -35.52 -31.98 7.27
N ILE A 500 -36.14 -31.15 8.09
CA ILE A 500 -37.59 -30.93 8.16
C ILE A 500 -37.94 -29.54 7.56
N MET A 501 -37.01 -28.89 6.85
CA MET A 501 -37.28 -27.62 6.17
C MET A 501 -38.04 -27.84 4.87
N ASN A 502 -39.23 -27.23 4.78
CA ASN A 502 -39.99 -27.12 3.54
C ASN A 502 -39.99 -25.67 3.03
N SER A 503 -40.45 -25.43 1.80
CA SER A 503 -40.54 -24.08 1.20
C SER A 503 -41.32 -23.07 2.06
N GLY A 504 -42.30 -23.54 2.84
CA GLY A 504 -43.10 -22.72 3.78
C GLY A 504 -42.43 -22.42 5.13
N THR A 505 -41.24 -22.97 5.39
CA THR A 505 -40.51 -22.77 6.65
C THR A 505 -39.71 -21.47 6.57
N PRO A 506 -39.83 -20.55 7.54
CA PRO A 506 -38.99 -19.38 7.56
C PRO A 506 -37.52 -19.78 7.78
N SER A 507 -36.61 -19.10 7.11
CA SER A 507 -35.18 -19.37 7.22
C SER A 507 -34.37 -18.11 6.97
N VAL A 508 -33.26 -17.97 7.70
CA VAL A 508 -32.27 -16.91 7.49
C VAL A 508 -30.98 -17.52 6.94
N THR A 509 -30.37 -16.88 5.95
CA THR A 509 -29.07 -17.28 5.39
C THR A 509 -28.07 -16.17 5.67
N ILE A 510 -26.98 -16.50 6.35
CA ILE A 510 -25.92 -15.59 6.71
C ILE A 510 -24.73 -15.86 5.79
N LYS A 511 -24.33 -14.82 5.08
CA LYS A 511 -23.15 -14.78 4.22
C LYS A 511 -22.17 -13.80 4.82
N ARG A 512 -20.90 -13.89 4.38
CA ARG A 512 -19.82 -13.01 4.85
C ARG A 512 -20.13 -11.51 4.84
N ARG A 513 -20.95 -11.03 3.90
CA ARG A 513 -21.30 -9.58 3.78
C ARG A 513 -22.79 -9.27 3.83
N SER A 514 -23.64 -10.27 4.00
CA SER A 514 -25.09 -10.06 3.90
C SER A 514 -25.87 -11.11 4.69
N ILE A 515 -27.09 -10.73 5.05
CA ILE A 515 -28.08 -11.58 5.69
C ILE A 515 -29.33 -11.61 4.80
N SER A 516 -29.82 -12.81 4.49
CA SER A 516 -30.95 -13.01 3.60
C SER A 516 -32.08 -13.74 4.31
N PHE A 517 -33.30 -13.23 4.19
CA PHE A 517 -34.49 -13.84 4.78
C PHE A 517 -35.34 -14.48 3.69
N SER A 518 -35.81 -15.71 3.92
CA SER A 518 -36.65 -16.41 2.95
C SER A 518 -38.01 -15.73 2.75
N SER A 519 -38.65 -15.98 1.62
CA SER A 519 -40.00 -15.48 1.32
C SER A 519 -41.06 -15.90 2.35
N SER A 520 -40.83 -17.01 3.05
CA SER A 520 -41.67 -17.45 4.17
C SER A 520 -41.56 -16.58 5.41
N CYS A 521 -40.42 -15.91 5.64
CA CYS A 521 -40.30 -14.90 6.70
C CYS A 521 -41.17 -13.68 6.37
N GLN A 522 -41.16 -13.30 5.10
CA GLN A 522 -41.83 -12.12 4.56
C GLN A 522 -43.35 -12.27 4.61
N LYS A 523 -43.89 -13.44 4.22
CA LYS A 523 -45.34 -13.70 4.30
C LYS A 523 -45.89 -13.71 5.73
N ARG A 524 -45.03 -13.97 6.72
CA ARG A 524 -45.44 -14.08 8.12
C ARG A 524 -45.35 -12.71 8.82
N MET A 525 -44.34 -11.89 8.49
CA MET A 525 -44.17 -10.52 8.99
C MET A 525 -44.74 -9.52 7.98
N ASP A 526 -45.99 -9.12 8.19
CA ASP A 526 -46.71 -8.14 7.36
C ASP A 526 -46.52 -6.72 7.90
N CYS A 527 -45.29 -6.23 7.82
CA CYS A 527 -44.88 -4.91 8.32
C CYS A 527 -43.85 -4.27 7.39
N GLU A 528 -43.78 -2.94 7.39
CA GLU A 528 -42.82 -2.18 6.58
C GLU A 528 -41.44 -2.08 7.23
N TRP A 529 -41.40 -1.99 8.56
CA TRP A 529 -40.18 -1.81 9.35
C TRP A 529 -40.01 -2.98 10.31
N VAL A 530 -38.77 -3.46 10.45
CA VAL A 530 -38.42 -4.52 11.40
C VAL A 530 -37.21 -4.14 12.24
N GLU A 531 -37.17 -4.68 13.43
CA GLU A 531 -36.00 -4.64 14.30
C GLU A 531 -35.37 -6.03 14.37
N LEU A 532 -34.05 -6.10 14.21
CA LEU A 532 -33.27 -7.33 14.37
C LEU A 532 -32.60 -7.32 15.75
N LEU A 533 -32.83 -8.37 16.51
CA LEU A 533 -32.27 -8.56 17.84
C LEU A 533 -31.37 -9.80 17.83
N TYR A 534 -30.23 -9.72 18.52
CA TYR A 534 -29.29 -10.83 18.64
C TYR A 534 -28.88 -11.05 20.09
N HIS A 535 -28.86 -12.30 20.52
CA HIS A 535 -28.36 -12.70 21.82
C HIS A 535 -27.02 -13.44 21.67
N PRO A 536 -25.88 -12.81 22.02
CA PRO A 536 -24.54 -13.39 21.86
C PRO A 536 -24.33 -14.72 22.60
N LEU A 537 -24.75 -14.81 23.87
CA LEU A 537 -24.55 -16.02 24.69
C LEU A 537 -25.39 -17.22 24.22
N ARG A 538 -26.67 -16.98 23.88
CA ARG A 538 -27.61 -18.03 23.48
C ARG A 538 -27.62 -18.30 21.97
N HIS A 539 -26.88 -17.53 21.18
CA HIS A 539 -26.85 -17.61 19.71
C HIS A 539 -28.24 -17.59 19.06
N LEU A 540 -29.14 -16.78 19.62
CA LEU A 540 -30.51 -16.58 19.12
C LEU A 540 -30.61 -15.26 18.36
N LEU A 541 -31.27 -15.31 17.20
CA LEU A 541 -31.60 -14.15 16.40
C LEU A 541 -33.11 -13.98 16.37
N VAL A 542 -33.59 -12.78 16.64
CA VAL A 542 -35.01 -12.46 16.72
C VAL A 542 -35.33 -11.32 15.76
N ILE A 543 -36.48 -11.42 15.09
CA ILE A 543 -37.07 -10.32 14.33
C ILE A 543 -38.43 -10.01 14.92
N ARG A 544 -38.67 -8.72 15.18
CA ARG A 544 -39.96 -8.17 15.58
C ARG A 544 -40.32 -6.96 14.71
N GLU A 545 -41.57 -6.52 14.82
CA GLU A 545 -42.05 -5.29 14.18
C GLU A 545 -41.27 -4.07 14.72
N GLY A 546 -40.82 -3.21 13.80
CA GLY A 546 -40.05 -2.00 14.09
C GLY A 546 -40.86 -0.73 13.87
N ASN A 547 -40.22 0.42 14.08
CA ASN A 547 -40.84 1.74 13.89
C ASN A 547 -40.01 2.58 12.90
N GLU A 548 -40.68 3.33 12.04
CA GLU A 548 -40.05 4.27 11.10
C GLU A 548 -39.14 5.28 11.81
N LYS A 549 -39.51 5.77 13.00
CA LYS A 549 -38.71 6.79 13.72
C LYS A 549 -37.48 6.23 14.42
N ASP A 550 -37.36 4.91 14.50
CA ASP A 550 -36.29 4.26 15.24
C ASP A 550 -35.04 4.08 14.36
N PRO A 551 -33.86 4.60 14.77
CA PRO A 551 -32.63 4.47 13.99
C PRO A 551 -32.17 3.01 13.80
N ASN A 552 -32.58 2.10 14.69
CA ASN A 552 -32.20 0.68 14.60
C ASN A 552 -33.12 -0.13 13.67
N SER A 553 -34.36 0.32 13.46
CA SER A 553 -35.39 -0.36 12.65
C SER A 553 -35.16 -0.15 11.15
N PHE A 554 -35.09 -1.22 10.36
CA PHE A 554 -34.80 -1.15 8.91
C PHE A 554 -35.99 -1.56 8.04
N HIS A 555 -36.03 -1.02 6.82
CA HIS A 555 -37.04 -1.35 5.83
C HIS A 555 -37.01 -2.84 5.48
N TRP A 556 -38.12 -3.50 5.74
CA TRP A 556 -38.41 -4.89 5.39
C TRP A 556 -38.93 -5.00 3.94
N MET A 557 -39.60 -3.96 3.45
CA MET A 557 -40.12 -3.83 2.08
C MET A 557 -39.64 -2.53 1.42
N LYS A 558 -39.28 -2.59 0.13
CA LYS A 558 -38.89 -1.42 -0.67
C LYS A 558 -39.64 -1.41 -1.99
N ASP A 559 -40.43 -0.37 -2.26
CA ASP A 559 -41.20 -0.20 -3.51
C ASP A 559 -42.16 -1.37 -3.83
N GLY A 560 -42.79 -1.95 -2.80
CA GLY A 560 -43.66 -3.13 -2.96
C GLY A 560 -42.93 -4.42 -3.34
N LYS A 561 -41.59 -4.40 -3.38
CA LYS A 561 -40.72 -5.56 -3.56
C LYS A 561 -39.92 -5.80 -2.30
N VAL A 562 -39.72 -7.08 -1.97
CA VAL A 562 -39.16 -7.42 -0.68
C VAL A 562 -37.65 -7.23 -0.65
N ALA A 563 -37.13 -6.56 0.39
CA ALA A 563 -35.71 -6.51 0.69
C ALA A 563 -35.28 -7.87 1.31
N GLY A 564 -35.37 -8.95 0.53
CA GLY A 564 -35.04 -10.30 1.01
C GLY A 564 -33.58 -10.50 1.40
N THR A 565 -32.73 -9.48 1.23
CA THR A 565 -31.31 -9.49 1.60
C THR A 565 -30.88 -8.10 2.05
N ALA A 566 -30.30 -8.02 3.24
CA ALA A 566 -29.65 -6.84 3.76
C ALA A 566 -28.13 -7.03 3.74
N GLU A 567 -27.40 -5.98 3.39
CA GLU A 567 -25.95 -5.95 3.63
C GLU A 567 -25.70 -5.92 5.14
N ALA A 568 -24.79 -6.78 5.58
CA ALA A 568 -24.57 -7.06 6.99
C ALA A 568 -23.09 -7.33 7.29
N GLY A 569 -22.18 -6.58 6.68
CA GLY A 569 -20.74 -6.87 6.72
C GLY A 569 -20.17 -7.01 8.13
N ALA A 570 -20.37 -5.99 8.97
CA ALA A 570 -19.87 -6.01 10.35
C ALA A 570 -20.57 -7.08 11.20
N PHE A 571 -21.91 -7.13 11.19
CA PHE A 571 -22.66 -8.13 11.97
C PHE A 571 -22.36 -9.58 11.55
N SER A 572 -22.33 -9.86 10.24
CA SER A 572 -21.95 -11.18 9.73
C SER A 572 -20.54 -11.54 10.17
N ASN A 573 -19.57 -10.63 10.08
CA ASN A 573 -18.22 -10.91 10.55
C ASN A 573 -18.18 -11.25 12.05
N CYS A 574 -18.97 -10.56 12.89
CA CYS A 574 -19.10 -10.89 14.31
C CYS A 574 -19.56 -12.34 14.51
N LEU A 575 -20.58 -12.78 13.77
CA LEU A 575 -21.07 -14.16 13.85
C LEU A 575 -20.04 -15.19 13.36
N TYR A 576 -19.35 -14.90 12.25
CA TYR A 576 -18.32 -15.80 11.74
C TYR A 576 -17.14 -15.94 12.72
N GLU A 577 -16.80 -14.87 13.42
CA GLU A 577 -15.76 -14.87 14.45
C GLU A 577 -16.23 -15.60 15.71
N SER A 578 -17.39 -15.21 16.27
CA SER A 578 -17.92 -15.75 17.53
C SER A 578 -18.24 -17.23 17.45
N LEU A 579 -18.69 -17.70 16.29
CA LEU A 579 -19.03 -19.10 16.05
C LEU A 579 -17.93 -19.85 15.29
N HIS A 580 -16.75 -19.24 15.08
CA HIS A 580 -15.61 -19.87 14.40
C HIS A 580 -15.94 -20.48 13.01
N TRP A 581 -16.83 -19.85 12.26
CA TRP A 581 -17.24 -20.29 10.92
C TRP A 581 -16.14 -20.10 9.88
N LYS A 582 -16.11 -21.00 8.90
CA LYS A 582 -15.22 -20.90 7.74
C LYS A 582 -15.78 -19.92 6.72
N THR A 583 -14.95 -18.97 6.30
CA THR A 583 -15.35 -17.85 5.43
C THR A 583 -15.73 -18.26 3.99
N ASP A 584 -15.41 -19.48 3.57
CA ASP A 584 -15.71 -19.99 2.23
C ASP A 584 -17.13 -20.59 2.10
N TYR A 585 -17.88 -20.69 3.20
CA TYR A 585 -19.23 -21.25 3.25
C TYR A 585 -20.29 -20.20 3.61
N GLU A 586 -21.53 -20.48 3.24
CA GLU A 586 -22.71 -19.73 3.70
C GLU A 586 -23.52 -20.62 4.67
N TYR A 587 -24.18 -20.00 5.64
CA TYR A 587 -24.84 -20.73 6.72
C TYR A 587 -26.33 -20.40 6.75
N ARG A 588 -27.20 -21.41 6.64
CA ARG A 588 -28.66 -21.24 6.66
C ARG A 588 -29.28 -21.84 7.90
N PHE A 589 -30.18 -21.10 8.53
CA PHE A 589 -30.84 -21.47 9.78
C PHE A 589 -32.35 -21.49 9.60
N LYS A 590 -32.99 -22.40 10.31
CA LYS A 590 -34.45 -22.51 10.39
C LYS A 590 -34.98 -21.52 11.42
N GLY A 591 -36.08 -20.87 11.07
CA GLY A 591 -36.83 -20.00 11.96
C GLY A 591 -38.11 -20.64 12.46
N ILE A 592 -38.64 -20.08 13.55
CA ILE A 592 -39.98 -20.32 14.08
C ILE A 592 -40.68 -18.97 14.15
N SER A 593 -41.94 -18.89 13.74
CA SER A 593 -42.77 -17.70 13.94
C SER A 593 -43.78 -17.95 15.06
N ARG A 594 -44.00 -16.95 15.90
CA ARG A 594 -45.04 -16.95 16.93
C ARG A 594 -45.85 -15.66 16.80
N GLU A 595 -47.12 -15.76 17.19
CA GLU A 595 -48.00 -14.62 17.36
C GLU A 595 -48.55 -14.66 18.79
N ARG A 596 -48.39 -13.57 19.53
CA ARG A 596 -48.85 -13.41 20.91
C ARG A 596 -49.44 -12.02 21.06
N ASP A 597 -50.67 -11.91 21.56
CA ASP A 597 -51.36 -10.64 21.79
C ASP A 597 -51.40 -9.72 20.55
N GLY A 598 -51.55 -10.31 19.35
CA GLY A 598 -51.56 -9.60 18.07
C GLY A 598 -50.18 -9.20 17.53
N GLN A 599 -49.10 -9.57 18.23
CA GLN A 599 -47.73 -9.25 17.84
C GLN A 599 -46.99 -10.46 17.31
N LYS A 600 -46.25 -10.22 16.23
CA LYS A 600 -45.53 -11.27 15.52
C LYS A 600 -44.06 -11.18 15.84
N ILE A 601 -43.49 -12.34 16.17
CA ILE A 601 -42.06 -12.51 16.42
C ILE A 601 -41.55 -13.71 15.64
N MET A 602 -40.35 -13.57 15.10
CA MET A 602 -39.63 -14.65 14.45
C MET A 602 -38.32 -14.90 15.17
N ILE A 603 -38.00 -16.18 15.37
CA ILE A 603 -36.84 -16.60 16.15
C ILE A 603 -36.05 -17.60 15.32
N PHE A 604 -34.74 -17.41 15.23
CA PHE A 604 -33.82 -18.26 14.50
C PHE A 604 -32.68 -18.66 15.44
N SER A 605 -32.44 -19.97 15.54
CA SER A 605 -31.32 -20.53 16.29
C SER A 605 -30.09 -20.58 15.36
N VAL A 606 -29.02 -19.86 15.71
CA VAL A 606 -27.84 -19.61 14.85
C VAL A 606 -26.69 -20.59 15.12
N ASP A 607 -26.96 -21.60 15.94
CA ASP A 607 -26.06 -22.67 16.39
C ASP A 607 -26.19 -23.96 15.56
N GLU A 608 -27.34 -24.20 14.90
CA GLU A 608 -27.59 -25.35 14.02
C GLU A 608 -27.65 -24.96 12.52
N PRO A 609 -26.52 -24.68 11.85
CA PRO A 609 -26.54 -24.31 10.44
C PRO A 609 -26.74 -25.49 9.49
N LEU A 610 -27.49 -25.25 8.42
CA LEU A 610 -27.27 -25.90 7.12
C LEU A 610 -26.13 -25.19 6.39
N ILE A 611 -25.02 -25.88 6.22
CA ILE A 611 -23.85 -25.37 5.50
C ILE A 611 -24.10 -25.44 3.99
N LEU A 612 -23.93 -24.31 3.31
CA LEU A 612 -24.09 -24.18 1.87
C LEU A 612 -22.73 -23.94 1.22
N GLU A 613 -22.45 -24.71 0.18
CA GLU A 613 -21.23 -24.56 -0.63
C GLU A 613 -21.34 -23.36 -1.56
N THR A 614 -20.27 -22.56 -1.60
CA THR A 614 -20.12 -21.46 -2.55
C THR A 614 -19.64 -21.97 -3.92
N ALA A 615 -19.80 -21.16 -4.97
CA ALA A 615 -19.32 -21.49 -6.32
C ALA A 615 -17.82 -21.79 -6.35
N LYS A 616 -17.03 -21.11 -5.49
CA LYS A 616 -15.60 -21.36 -5.31
C LYS A 616 -15.34 -22.77 -4.77
N THR A 617 -16.00 -23.14 -3.67
CA THR A 617 -15.84 -24.49 -3.08
C THR A 617 -16.33 -25.60 -4.01
N LYS A 618 -17.36 -25.35 -4.82
CA LYS A 618 -17.82 -26.30 -5.85
C LYS A 618 -16.77 -26.52 -6.92
N ARG A 619 -16.17 -25.43 -7.43
CA ARG A 619 -15.10 -25.48 -8.42
C ARG A 619 -13.85 -26.18 -7.89
N GLU A 620 -13.42 -25.89 -6.66
CA GLU A 620 -12.28 -26.56 -6.02
C GLU A 620 -12.53 -28.06 -5.84
N LYS A 621 -13.76 -28.47 -5.50
CA LYS A 621 -14.15 -29.89 -5.45
C LYS A 621 -14.17 -30.55 -6.83
N GLU A 622 -14.61 -29.85 -7.87
CA GLU A 622 -14.58 -30.34 -9.25
C GLU A 622 -13.13 -30.50 -9.76
N GLU A 623 -12.26 -29.53 -9.46
CA GLU A 623 -10.82 -29.57 -9.76
C GLU A 623 -10.11 -30.68 -8.97
N ALA A 624 -10.45 -30.89 -7.69
CA ALA A 624 -9.92 -31.99 -6.86
C ALA A 624 -10.41 -33.38 -7.32
N LYS A 625 -11.67 -33.49 -7.76
CA LYS A 625 -12.21 -34.72 -8.38
C LYS A 625 -11.51 -35.02 -9.71
N ALA A 626 -11.16 -34.01 -10.50
CA ALA A 626 -10.38 -34.17 -11.72
C ALA A 626 -8.92 -34.58 -11.43
N GLY A 627 -8.37 -34.21 -10.27
CA GLY A 627 -7.04 -34.57 -9.80
C GLY A 627 -6.92 -35.92 -9.07
N GLY A 628 -7.98 -36.74 -9.01
CA GLY A 628 -7.95 -38.08 -8.41
C GLY A 628 -7.98 -38.12 -6.88
N VAL A 629 -8.25 -37.00 -6.21
CA VAL A 629 -8.40 -36.96 -4.74
C VAL A 629 -9.87 -37.20 -4.38
N SER A 630 -10.16 -38.41 -3.88
CA SER A 630 -11.47 -38.76 -3.33
C SER A 630 -11.63 -38.17 -1.93
N HIS A 631 -12.35 -37.05 -1.79
CA HIS A 631 -12.91 -36.68 -0.48
C HIS A 631 -14.03 -37.65 -0.08
N PRO A 632 -14.15 -38.05 1.20
CA PRO A 632 -15.22 -38.90 1.67
C PRO A 632 -16.58 -38.30 1.31
N ALA A 633 -17.50 -39.18 0.87
CA ALA A 633 -18.86 -38.82 0.56
C ALA A 633 -19.55 -38.11 1.75
N GLU A 634 -20.25 -37.01 1.45
CA GLU A 634 -21.28 -36.41 2.30
C GLU A 634 -20.91 -36.06 3.75
N SER A 635 -19.81 -35.34 3.99
CA SER A 635 -19.71 -34.59 5.23
C SER A 635 -20.70 -33.40 5.19
N LEU A 636 -21.92 -33.61 5.69
CA LEU A 636 -22.90 -32.54 5.99
C LEU A 636 -22.38 -31.51 7.02
N TYR A 637 -21.20 -31.77 7.58
CA TYR A 637 -20.53 -30.98 8.60
C TYR A 637 -19.15 -30.60 8.08
N VAL A 638 -18.84 -29.30 8.14
CA VAL A 638 -17.49 -28.79 7.95
C VAL A 638 -16.95 -28.54 9.35
N ASN A 639 -15.83 -29.18 9.71
CA ASN A 639 -15.18 -28.92 11.00
C ASN A 639 -14.97 -27.41 11.16
N TYR A 640 -15.40 -26.88 12.31
CA TYR A 640 -15.06 -25.53 12.77
C TYR A 640 -13.52 -25.41 12.85
N LYS A 641 -12.97 -24.19 12.93
CA LYS A 641 -11.52 -24.05 13.08
C LYS A 641 -11.08 -24.68 14.41
N THR A 642 -10.51 -25.89 14.37
CA THR A 642 -9.76 -26.47 15.48
C THR A 642 -8.38 -26.83 14.97
N ASP A 643 -7.35 -26.40 15.68
CA ASP A 643 -6.08 -27.11 15.67
C ASP A 643 -6.36 -28.47 16.35
N ASP A 644 -5.93 -29.56 15.73
CA ASP A 644 -6.10 -30.97 16.15
C ASP A 644 -7.47 -31.64 15.81
N ASP A 645 -7.58 -32.03 14.54
CA ASP A 645 -8.59 -32.98 14.04
C ASP A 645 -8.23 -34.42 14.45
N GLU A 646 -8.82 -34.95 15.55
CA GLU A 646 -9.16 -36.40 15.63
C GLU A 646 -10.14 -36.84 16.74
N TYR A 647 -10.60 -35.97 17.67
CA TYR A 647 -11.37 -36.44 18.86
C TYR A 647 -12.88 -36.09 18.92
N ASN A 648 -13.47 -35.43 17.91
CA ASN A 648 -14.79 -34.77 18.10
C ASN A 648 -16.06 -35.49 17.58
N ASP A 649 -15.99 -36.57 16.81
CA ASP A 649 -17.18 -37.11 16.10
C ASP A 649 -18.29 -37.70 17.02
N ARG A 650 -17.97 -38.06 18.28
CA ARG A 650 -18.96 -38.59 19.25
C ARG A 650 -19.55 -37.53 20.17
N MET A 651 -18.75 -36.55 20.60
CA MET A 651 -19.20 -35.48 21.52
C MET A 651 -20.00 -34.42 20.78
N ASP A 652 -19.64 -34.08 19.53
CA ASP A 652 -20.36 -33.09 18.73
C ASP A 652 -21.82 -33.49 18.51
N ARG A 653 -22.10 -34.78 18.28
CA ARG A 653 -23.47 -35.27 18.03
C ARG A 653 -24.39 -35.19 19.25
N LEU A 654 -23.83 -35.20 20.46
CA LEU A 654 -24.57 -35.02 21.72
C LEU A 654 -24.82 -33.53 22.00
N ARG A 655 -23.85 -32.66 21.71
CA ARG A 655 -23.98 -31.19 21.85
C ARG A 655 -25.18 -30.63 21.09
N TYR A 656 -25.30 -30.93 19.79
CA TYR A 656 -26.42 -30.40 18.98
C TYR A 656 -27.81 -30.79 19.52
N ARG A 657 -27.94 -31.97 20.14
CA ARG A 657 -29.25 -32.47 20.60
C ARG A 657 -29.77 -31.73 21.84
N ASN A 658 -28.88 -31.41 22.79
CA ASN A 658 -29.26 -30.75 24.03
C ASN A 658 -29.61 -29.27 23.78
N ILE A 659 -28.88 -28.60 22.90
CA ILE A 659 -29.06 -27.17 22.64
C ILE A 659 -30.44 -26.90 21.98
N ALA A 660 -30.87 -27.71 21.00
CA ALA A 660 -32.17 -27.56 20.33
C ALA A 660 -33.39 -27.69 21.27
N LEU A 661 -33.32 -28.58 22.27
CA LEU A 661 -34.38 -28.77 23.27
C LEU A 661 -34.47 -27.60 24.24
N ASN A 662 -33.34 -26.97 24.55
CA ASN A 662 -33.25 -25.89 25.53
C ASN A 662 -33.64 -24.52 24.95
N HIS A 663 -33.43 -24.28 23.64
CA HIS A 663 -34.01 -23.10 22.97
C HIS A 663 -35.52 -23.01 23.13
N GLN A 664 -36.22 -24.16 23.15
CA GLN A 664 -37.68 -24.18 23.32
C GLN A 664 -38.10 -23.69 24.72
N GLN A 665 -37.26 -23.90 25.74
CA GLN A 665 -37.49 -23.38 27.10
C GLN A 665 -37.33 -21.86 27.16
N VAL A 666 -36.40 -21.29 26.38
CA VAL A 666 -36.22 -19.82 26.26
C VAL A 666 -37.35 -19.18 25.43
N ILE A 667 -37.87 -19.89 24.42
CA ILE A 667 -38.89 -19.37 23.50
C ILE A 667 -40.31 -19.45 24.10
N SER A 668 -40.59 -20.48 24.89
CA SER A 668 -41.92 -20.73 25.46
C SER A 668 -42.51 -19.62 26.35
N PRO A 669 -41.73 -18.89 27.18
CA PRO A 669 -42.24 -17.89 28.12
C PRO A 669 -42.47 -16.51 27.48
N ILE A 670 -42.10 -16.31 26.22
CA ILE A 670 -42.21 -15.00 25.54
C ILE A 670 -43.68 -14.56 25.50
N THR A 671 -43.98 -13.46 26.18
CA THR A 671 -45.28 -12.79 26.23
C THR A 671 -45.36 -11.64 25.22
N GLY A 672 -46.56 -11.12 24.94
CA GLY A 672 -46.70 -9.91 24.11
C GLY A 672 -46.01 -8.68 24.69
N GLN A 673 -45.92 -8.56 26.02
CA GLN A 673 -45.18 -7.49 26.68
C GLN A 673 -43.67 -7.58 26.45
N ASP A 674 -43.11 -8.80 26.42
CA ASP A 674 -41.69 -9.01 26.10
C ASP A 674 -41.37 -8.61 24.66
N ILE A 675 -42.30 -8.86 23.72
CA ILE A 675 -42.12 -8.47 22.32
C ILE A 675 -42.06 -6.94 22.19
N GLN A 676 -42.80 -6.19 23.00
CA GLN A 676 -42.68 -4.72 23.09
C GLN A 676 -41.61 -4.24 24.07
N GLY A 677 -40.85 -5.15 24.69
CA GLY A 677 -39.93 -4.86 25.77
C GLY A 677 -39.04 -3.66 25.45
N ARG A 678 -38.99 -2.73 26.40
CA ARG A 678 -38.21 -1.50 26.27
C ARG A 678 -36.73 -1.84 26.35
N SER A 679 -35.97 -1.36 25.38
CA SER A 679 -34.52 -1.47 25.38
C SER A 679 -33.88 -0.28 26.08
N VAL A 680 -32.74 -0.53 26.71
CA VAL A 680 -31.90 0.47 27.36
C VAL A 680 -30.80 0.86 26.37
N VAL A 681 -30.59 2.17 26.21
CA VAL A 681 -29.51 2.70 25.38
C VAL A 681 -28.21 2.65 26.17
N LEU A 682 -27.18 2.06 25.57
CA LEU A 682 -25.84 1.95 26.14
C LEU A 682 -24.85 2.85 25.38
N HIS A 683 -23.79 3.25 26.08
CA HIS A 683 -22.66 3.91 25.44
C HIS A 683 -21.93 2.93 24.51
N ASN A 684 -21.78 3.30 23.23
CA ASN A 684 -21.04 2.49 22.27
C ASN A 684 -19.56 2.92 22.21
N PRO A 685 -18.62 2.11 22.73
CA PRO A 685 -17.20 2.47 22.77
C PRO A 685 -16.54 2.58 21.38
N LEU A 686 -17.12 1.97 20.34
CA LEU A 686 -16.59 2.07 18.97
C LEU A 686 -16.92 3.41 18.32
N VAL A 687 -18.03 4.03 18.74
CA VAL A 687 -18.46 5.34 18.24
C VAL A 687 -17.84 6.44 19.11
N GLY A 688 -17.93 6.28 20.43
CA GLY A 688 -17.53 7.27 21.42
C GLY A 688 -18.70 8.20 21.79
N MET A 689 -18.36 9.42 22.22
CA MET A 689 -19.33 10.42 22.66
C MET A 689 -19.79 11.29 21.48
N VAL A 690 -21.06 11.14 21.12
CA VAL A 690 -21.73 11.99 20.13
C VAL A 690 -22.95 12.61 20.81
N GLY A 691 -23.19 13.91 20.59
CA GLY A 691 -24.35 14.62 21.15
C GLY A 691 -25.68 13.94 20.79
N THR A 692 -26.74 14.21 21.55
CA THR A 692 -28.07 13.62 21.32
C THR A 692 -28.63 14.01 19.95
N LYS A 693 -29.61 13.25 19.44
CA LYS A 693 -30.24 13.56 18.14
C LYS A 693 -30.77 15.00 18.09
N GLN A 694 -31.47 15.43 19.14
CA GLN A 694 -32.04 16.76 19.24
C GLN A 694 -30.98 17.87 19.26
N GLU A 695 -29.89 17.70 20.01
CA GLU A 695 -28.78 18.67 20.01
C GLU A 695 -28.13 18.81 18.63
N ARG A 696 -28.01 17.70 17.88
CA ARG A 696 -27.47 17.72 16.51
C ARG A 696 -28.40 18.40 15.52
N GLU A 697 -29.71 18.13 15.62
CA GLU A 697 -30.73 18.79 14.78
C GLU A 697 -30.74 20.30 15.02
N ASP A 698 -30.76 20.74 16.30
CA ASP A 698 -30.69 22.15 16.69
C ASP A 698 -29.41 22.83 16.18
N GLU A 699 -28.27 22.13 16.24
CA GLU A 699 -27.00 22.65 15.72
C GLU A 699 -27.01 22.73 14.19
N LEU A 700 -27.56 21.71 13.51
CA LEU A 700 -27.65 21.66 12.06
C LEU A 700 -28.49 22.82 11.51
N GLU A 701 -29.62 23.14 12.14
CA GLU A 701 -30.45 24.30 11.77
C GLU A 701 -29.68 25.62 11.88
N ARG A 702 -28.91 25.80 12.96
CA ARG A 702 -28.08 27.01 13.15
C ARG A 702 -26.97 27.11 12.10
N LEU A 703 -26.31 25.99 11.78
CA LEU A 703 -25.26 25.94 10.77
C LEU A 703 -25.82 26.21 9.37
N PHE A 704 -26.99 25.65 9.07
CA PHE A 704 -27.67 25.90 7.80
C PHE A 704 -28.09 27.37 7.66
N ALA A 705 -28.57 28.00 8.72
CA ALA A 705 -28.89 29.43 8.72
C ALA A 705 -27.66 30.35 8.60
N ALA A 706 -26.47 29.88 9.04
CA ALA A 706 -25.22 30.62 8.95
C ALA A 706 -24.52 30.50 7.58
N MET A 707 -24.86 29.48 6.79
CA MET A 707 -24.37 29.25 5.43
C MET A 707 -25.23 30.00 4.42
#